data_AF-A0AAU0LRJ4-F1
#
_entry.id   AF-A0AAU0LRJ4-F1
#
_cell.length_a   1.000
_cell.length_b   1.000
_cell.length_c   1.000
_cell.angle_alpha   90.00
_cell.angle_beta   90.00
_cell.angle_gamma   90.00
#
_symmetry.space_group_name_H-M   'P 1'
#
loop_
_entity.id
_entity.type
_entity.pdbx_description
1 polymer ?
#
loop_
_entity_poly.entity_id
_entity_poly.type
_entity_poly.pdbx_seq_one_letter_code
_entity_poly.pdbx_strand_id
1 'polypeptide(L)'
;MKGGITSGVVYPKLIYELSQRYQFKSIGGTSAGAIAAGACAAAEYGRQNGQTCSFERLKQLPEELGETVAPGKRSRLLSLFQPSPDLRQHFDVLLQVLNKKPHSAIIDMLIRMLTGKIVAVLALLLIGAVLLGPLIQSLSGNVNFWMATGTSLCALVLVGTALWRCAAASAVSRFSMLLACVGIYLLLVIGLKLVSGLAWHCALFGIGLSLLACAVLTWAFILSLVGFLFARSLLAGLHRNRYGFCSGRTMPTPPDSESTSPGLTDWLTTYFDDLAGLKQREHPLTFGDLWGGDLQKERNINLEVMTSAVSQHMIYGIPFREGMPPLCYDPEELKDYFPKRVMDWLARTAVRADMQCGIAPEAYAPDTNIQVGEGTNARVLHRLPHGADLPVVVAVRMSLSFPLLLSAIPLYAVDFSRKGNQLEIDRVRAAKKAGEPAKATLQATRIWFSDGGIGSNIPLHMFDALLPGHPTFAINLKAKHPDIEIKTPEIQDNQSGRIYLPENGGGHLRPWTSPKDEKPLPGLAGFLVSILNTMQNWRDEIQFTYPSFKDRIVQISLRENEGGLNLDMPKETIAALGNAGSMAAHRLINRFHPDGAQNGQGWTKHQKTRLATFLGTMQPGSAALYKTTPVERWTQLASRIDYTQAQMALAKDFLTELDKLGSLGAAQKLSLECAAPKPVAQIRISPKI
;
A
#
# COMPACT_ATOMS: atom_id res chain seq x y z
N MET A 1 -9.83 -8.86 -2.48
CA MET A 1 -9.51 -8.60 -1.06
C MET A 1 -8.91 -7.21 -0.94
N LYS A 2 -9.29 -6.44 0.09
CA LYS A 2 -8.84 -5.06 0.31
C LYS A 2 -7.47 -5.02 1.00
N GLY A 3 -6.66 -4.02 0.66
CA GLY A 3 -5.37 -3.75 1.31
C GLY A 3 -5.45 -3.11 2.69
N GLY A 4 -4.49 -3.46 3.56
CA GLY A 4 -4.21 -2.83 4.85
C GLY A 4 -3.42 -3.79 5.76
N ILE A 5 -2.53 -3.33 6.64
CA ILE A 5 -1.69 -4.24 7.45
C ILE A 5 -2.53 -5.24 8.26
N THR A 6 -3.66 -4.81 8.81
CA THR A 6 -4.60 -5.69 9.54
C THR A 6 -5.28 -6.72 8.66
N SER A 7 -5.32 -6.51 7.33
CA SER A 7 -5.90 -7.44 6.37
C SER A 7 -5.09 -8.74 6.27
N GLY A 8 -3.77 -8.69 6.49
CA GLY A 8 -2.91 -9.87 6.53
C GLY A 8 -3.27 -10.86 7.66
N VAL A 9 -3.95 -10.38 8.71
CA VAL A 9 -4.38 -11.18 9.86
C VAL A 9 -5.81 -11.70 9.71
N VAL A 10 -6.70 -10.92 9.07
CA VAL A 10 -8.11 -11.27 8.91
C VAL A 10 -8.34 -12.36 7.85
N TYR A 11 -7.64 -12.27 6.72
CA TYR A 11 -7.91 -13.13 5.57
C TYR A 11 -7.58 -14.62 5.71
N PRO A 12 -6.53 -15.04 6.45
CA PRO A 12 -6.16 -16.46 6.46
C PRO A 12 -7.26 -17.40 6.97
N LYS A 13 -7.88 -17.06 8.11
CA LYS A 13 -9.02 -17.83 8.65
C LYS A 13 -10.26 -17.72 7.77
N LEU A 14 -10.52 -16.56 7.17
CA LEU A 14 -11.62 -16.37 6.21
C LEU A 14 -11.47 -17.30 5.00
N ILE A 15 -10.27 -17.35 4.40
CA ILE A 15 -9.97 -18.19 3.24
C ILE A 15 -10.11 -19.68 3.62
N TYR A 16 -9.59 -20.06 4.77
CA TYR A 16 -9.73 -21.43 5.28
C TYR A 16 -11.20 -21.85 5.40
N GLU A 17 -12.05 -21.07 6.05
CA GLU A 17 -13.48 -21.40 6.20
C GLU A 17 -14.21 -21.48 4.85
N LEU A 18 -13.91 -20.58 3.92
CA LEU A 18 -14.46 -20.65 2.57
C LEU A 18 -13.98 -21.88 1.79
N SER A 19 -12.71 -22.29 1.95
CA SER A 19 -12.12 -23.46 1.26
C SER A 19 -12.82 -24.78 1.61
N GLN A 20 -13.50 -24.85 2.77
CA GLN A 20 -14.25 -26.04 3.18
C GLN A 20 -15.52 -26.26 2.35
N ARG A 21 -16.02 -25.22 1.69
CA ARG A 21 -17.28 -25.25 0.92
C ARG A 21 -17.12 -24.81 -0.53
N TYR A 22 -16.03 -24.14 -0.88
CA TYR A 22 -15.78 -23.59 -2.20
C TYR A 22 -14.41 -24.00 -2.74
N GLN A 23 -14.32 -24.10 -4.06
CA GLN A 23 -13.06 -24.14 -4.79
C GLN A 23 -12.77 -22.75 -5.35
N PHE A 24 -11.53 -22.27 -5.23
CA PHE A 24 -11.18 -20.93 -5.66
C PHE A 24 -10.73 -20.93 -7.12
N LYS A 25 -11.49 -20.25 -7.98
CA LYS A 25 -11.12 -20.05 -9.39
C LYS A 25 -10.52 -18.67 -9.65
N SER A 26 -11.16 -17.63 -9.15
CA SER A 26 -10.77 -16.23 -9.38
C SER A 26 -10.45 -15.55 -8.06
N ILE A 27 -9.20 -15.11 -7.92
CA ILE A 27 -8.65 -14.59 -6.66
C ILE A 27 -7.97 -13.27 -6.96
N GLY A 28 -8.25 -12.24 -6.16
CA GLY A 28 -7.47 -11.02 -6.29
C GLY A 28 -7.38 -10.17 -5.06
N GLY A 29 -6.39 -9.28 -5.06
CA GLY A 29 -6.03 -8.49 -3.91
C GLY A 29 -5.15 -7.29 -4.23
N THR A 30 -5.12 -6.35 -3.29
CA THR A 30 -4.33 -5.12 -3.35
C THR A 30 -3.54 -4.98 -2.05
N SER A 31 -2.30 -4.49 -2.10
CA SER A 31 -1.46 -4.33 -0.90
C SER A 31 -1.35 -5.61 -0.08
N ALA A 32 -1.55 -5.58 1.24
CA ALA A 32 -1.64 -6.76 2.11
C ALA A 32 -2.73 -7.76 1.70
N GLY A 33 -3.78 -7.33 1.01
CA GLY A 33 -4.75 -8.22 0.38
C GLY A 33 -4.16 -9.03 -0.78
N ALA A 34 -3.10 -8.55 -1.44
CA ALA A 34 -2.36 -9.29 -2.45
C ALA A 34 -1.53 -10.44 -1.82
N ILE A 35 -1.05 -10.30 -0.58
CA ILE A 35 -0.43 -11.42 0.17
C ILE A 35 -1.46 -12.54 0.34
N ALA A 36 -2.65 -12.19 0.83
CA ALA A 36 -3.72 -13.16 1.03
C ALA A 36 -4.19 -13.77 -0.30
N ALA A 37 -4.20 -12.99 -1.39
CA ALA A 37 -4.51 -13.48 -2.74
C ALA A 37 -3.46 -14.49 -3.22
N GLY A 38 -2.17 -14.16 -3.12
CA GLY A 38 -1.07 -15.05 -3.47
C GLY A 38 -1.06 -16.32 -2.63
N ALA A 39 -1.30 -16.20 -1.32
CA ALA A 39 -1.37 -17.34 -0.41
C ALA A 39 -2.58 -18.24 -0.71
N CYS A 40 -3.75 -17.66 -1.01
CA CYS A 40 -4.94 -18.40 -1.42
C CYS A 40 -4.69 -19.17 -2.73
N ALA A 41 -4.09 -18.50 -3.73
CA ALA A 41 -3.76 -19.13 -5.01
C ALA A 41 -2.72 -20.26 -4.84
N ALA A 42 -1.69 -20.04 -4.03
CA ALA A 42 -0.69 -21.04 -3.71
C ALA A 42 -1.30 -22.26 -2.98
N ALA A 43 -2.16 -22.02 -2.00
CA ALA A 43 -2.81 -23.08 -1.24
C ALA A 43 -3.82 -23.87 -2.10
N GLU A 44 -4.55 -23.18 -2.98
CA GLU A 44 -5.46 -23.81 -3.93
C GLU A 44 -4.71 -24.65 -4.97
N TYR A 45 -3.59 -24.15 -5.48
CA TYR A 45 -2.69 -24.92 -6.33
C TYR A 45 -2.15 -26.16 -5.60
N GLY A 46 -1.68 -26.01 -4.35
CA GLY A 46 -1.24 -27.13 -3.52
C GLY A 46 -2.35 -28.18 -3.35
N ARG A 47 -3.58 -27.75 -3.05
CA ARG A 47 -4.76 -28.63 -2.95
C ARG A 47 -5.02 -29.40 -4.24
N GLN A 48 -4.95 -28.73 -5.40
CA GLN A 48 -5.15 -29.36 -6.71
C GLN A 48 -4.03 -30.35 -7.09
N ASN A 49 -2.84 -30.21 -6.50
CA ASN A 49 -1.67 -31.05 -6.76
C ASN A 49 -1.35 -32.04 -5.61
N GLY A 50 -2.34 -32.33 -4.76
CA GLY A 50 -2.24 -33.39 -3.74
C GLY A 50 -1.71 -32.97 -2.38
N GLN A 51 -1.47 -31.68 -2.15
CA GLN A 51 -1.08 -31.16 -0.83
C GLN A 51 -2.32 -30.84 0.02
N THR A 52 -2.67 -31.74 0.93
CA THR A 52 -3.91 -31.68 1.71
C THR A 52 -3.89 -30.64 2.84
N CYS A 53 -2.71 -30.29 3.36
CA CYS A 53 -2.58 -29.40 4.53
C CYS A 53 -2.37 -27.91 4.17
N SER A 54 -2.42 -27.51 2.90
CA SER A 54 -2.09 -26.13 2.50
C SER A 54 -3.02 -25.08 3.12
N PHE A 55 -4.34 -25.33 3.16
CA PHE A 55 -5.28 -24.39 3.80
C PHE A 55 -5.18 -24.39 5.33
N GLU A 56 -4.81 -25.51 5.96
CA GLU A 56 -4.55 -25.56 7.41
C GLU A 56 -3.29 -24.77 7.77
N ARG A 57 -2.24 -24.86 6.95
CA ARG A 57 -1.04 -24.03 7.10
C ARG A 57 -1.37 -22.54 7.01
N LEU A 58 -2.28 -22.17 6.10
CA LEU A 58 -2.76 -20.79 5.95
C LEU A 58 -3.56 -20.34 7.18
N LYS A 59 -4.46 -21.17 7.70
CA LYS A 59 -5.28 -20.88 8.90
C LYS A 59 -4.45 -20.50 10.12
N GLN A 60 -3.27 -21.10 10.30
CA GLN A 60 -2.34 -20.88 11.42
C GLN A 60 -1.53 -19.58 11.32
N LEU A 61 -1.56 -18.90 10.16
CA LEU A 61 -0.75 -17.72 9.91
C LEU A 61 -0.96 -16.58 10.94
N PRO A 62 -2.19 -16.23 11.36
CA PRO A 62 -2.41 -15.19 12.38
C PRO A 62 -1.68 -15.49 13.69
N GLU A 63 -1.77 -16.73 14.16
CA GLU A 63 -1.11 -17.17 15.39
C GLU A 63 0.41 -17.04 15.27
N GLU A 64 1.00 -17.48 14.16
CA GLU A 64 2.44 -17.36 13.89
C GLU A 64 2.92 -15.92 13.78
N LEU A 65 2.15 -15.04 13.14
CA LEU A 65 2.47 -13.62 13.04
C LEU A 65 2.43 -12.92 14.41
N GLY A 66 1.62 -13.43 15.34
CA GLY A 66 1.53 -12.97 16.72
C GLY A 66 2.57 -13.55 17.68
N GLU A 67 3.37 -14.55 17.25
CA GLU A 67 4.45 -15.10 18.07
C GLU A 67 5.53 -14.05 18.33
N THR A 68 6.15 -14.11 19.51
CA THR A 68 7.28 -13.23 19.83
C THR A 68 8.59 -13.84 19.35
N VAL A 69 9.42 -13.05 18.68
CA VAL A 69 10.72 -13.50 18.14
C VAL A 69 11.86 -12.80 18.88
N ALA A 70 12.93 -13.54 19.16
CA ALA A 70 14.15 -13.02 19.76
C ALA A 70 15.10 -12.46 18.67
N PRO A 71 15.89 -11.41 18.96
CA PRO A 71 15.97 -10.63 20.20
C PRO A 71 14.93 -9.49 20.26
N GLY A 72 14.35 -9.24 21.45
CA GLY A 72 13.57 -8.02 21.71
C GLY A 72 12.06 -8.17 21.98
N LYS A 73 11.52 -9.40 22.13
CA LYS A 73 10.10 -9.67 22.45
C LYS A 73 9.11 -8.96 21.51
N ARG A 74 9.48 -8.72 20.25
CA ARG A 74 8.62 -8.12 19.22
C ARG A 74 7.81 -9.22 18.53
N SER A 75 6.63 -8.88 18.00
CA SER A 75 5.83 -9.81 17.20
C SER A 75 6.58 -10.24 15.92
N ARG A 76 6.33 -11.46 15.43
CA ARG A 76 6.90 -11.95 14.16
C ARG A 76 6.49 -11.03 13.01
N LEU A 77 5.25 -10.52 13.00
CA LEU A 77 4.80 -9.53 12.03
C LEU A 77 5.75 -8.33 11.95
N LEU A 78 6.09 -7.72 13.10
CA LEU A 78 6.99 -6.57 13.13
C LEU A 78 8.42 -6.95 12.69
N SER A 79 8.87 -8.17 12.98
CA SER A 79 10.21 -8.65 12.60
C SER A 79 10.44 -8.78 11.09
N LEU A 80 9.36 -8.87 10.30
CA LEU A 80 9.41 -8.92 8.83
C LEU A 80 9.77 -7.55 8.22
N PHE A 81 9.50 -6.45 8.94
CA PHE A 81 9.75 -5.08 8.49
C PHE A 81 11.11 -4.58 9.00
N GLN A 82 12.16 -4.94 8.26
CA GLN A 82 13.54 -4.61 8.62
C GLN A 82 13.98 -3.32 7.93
N PRO A 83 14.20 -2.21 8.68
CA PRO A 83 14.60 -0.95 8.09
C PRO A 83 16.05 -0.99 7.58
N SER A 84 16.31 -0.23 6.52
CA SER A 84 17.68 -0.01 6.03
C SER A 84 18.57 0.60 7.12
N PRO A 85 19.89 0.35 7.13
CA PRO A 85 20.79 0.82 8.17
C PRO A 85 20.69 2.33 8.46
N ASP A 86 20.58 3.14 7.40
CA ASP A 86 20.47 4.60 7.48
C ASP A 86 19.15 5.08 8.13
N LEU A 87 18.11 4.25 8.15
CA LEU A 87 16.76 4.60 8.60
C LEU A 87 16.31 3.89 9.89
N ARG A 88 17.17 3.06 10.49
CA ARG A 88 16.86 2.30 11.73
C ARG A 88 16.35 3.20 12.86
N GLN A 89 17.06 4.29 13.12
CA GLN A 89 16.71 5.23 14.19
C GLN A 89 15.36 5.92 13.93
N HIS A 90 15.11 6.31 12.68
CA HIS A 90 13.85 6.95 12.29
C HIS A 90 12.67 5.98 12.36
N PHE A 91 12.88 4.72 11.98
CA PHE A 91 11.85 3.68 12.07
C PHE A 91 11.49 3.36 13.52
N ASP A 92 12.47 3.28 14.43
CA ASP A 92 12.20 3.09 15.86
C ASP A 92 11.41 4.27 16.47
N VAL A 93 11.65 5.50 16.02
CA VAL A 93 10.85 6.67 16.41
C VAL A 93 9.42 6.53 15.91
N LEU A 94 9.23 6.15 14.64
CA LEU A 94 7.90 5.94 14.04
C LEU A 94 7.07 4.91 14.82
N LEU A 95 7.65 3.75 15.14
CA LEU A 95 6.96 2.67 15.87
C LEU A 95 6.46 3.12 17.25
N GLN A 96 7.21 4.00 17.94
CA GLN A 96 6.82 4.47 19.27
C GLN A 96 5.72 5.52 19.23
N VAL A 97 5.67 6.31 18.16
CA VAL A 97 4.60 7.28 17.93
C VAL A 97 3.28 6.58 17.62
N LEU A 98 3.32 5.47 16.87
CA LEU A 98 2.12 4.76 16.42
C LEU A 98 1.29 4.13 17.56
N ASN A 99 1.91 3.78 18.69
CA ASN A 99 1.26 3.07 19.80
C ASN A 99 0.99 3.92 21.05
N LYS A 100 1.16 5.25 20.97
CA LYS A 100 1.05 6.15 22.14
C LYS A 100 0.09 7.32 21.90
N LYS A 101 -0.46 7.87 23.00
CA LYS A 101 -1.23 9.12 22.96
C LYS A 101 -0.36 10.24 22.39
N PRO A 102 -0.93 11.21 21.64
CA PRO A 102 -0.16 12.20 20.88
C PRO A 102 0.85 12.99 21.73
N HIS A 103 0.50 13.33 22.97
CA HIS A 103 1.41 14.05 23.86
C HIS A 103 2.63 13.22 24.30
N SER A 104 2.45 11.94 24.66
CA SER A 104 3.58 11.08 25.06
C SER A 104 4.44 10.68 23.88
N ALA A 105 3.83 10.48 22.71
CA ALA A 105 4.53 10.21 21.46
C ALA A 105 5.53 11.33 21.08
N ILE A 106 5.10 12.60 21.19
CA ILE A 106 5.95 13.76 20.86
C ILE A 106 7.17 13.84 21.79
N ILE A 107 6.98 13.56 23.08
CA ILE A 107 8.06 13.63 24.07
C ILE A 107 9.11 12.55 23.79
N ASP A 108 8.68 11.31 23.58
CA ASP A 108 9.59 10.21 23.29
C ASP A 108 10.35 10.40 21.98
N MET A 109 9.68 10.96 20.96
CA MET A 109 10.31 11.37 19.70
C MET A 109 11.42 12.39 19.95
N LEU A 110 11.14 13.47 20.68
CA LEU A 110 12.13 14.51 20.99
C LEU A 110 13.32 13.95 21.78
N ILE A 111 13.06 13.08 22.77
CA ILE A 111 14.12 12.44 23.56
C ILE A 111 15.05 11.64 22.64
N ARG A 112 14.50 10.81 21.74
CA ARG A 112 15.31 10.00 20.83
C ARG A 112 16.07 10.82 19.80
N MET A 113 15.49 11.89 19.30
CA MET A 113 16.18 12.81 18.41
C MET A 113 17.38 13.46 19.10
N LEU A 114 17.22 13.89 20.36
CA LEU A 114 18.29 14.47 21.17
C LEU A 114 19.35 13.43 21.55
N THR A 115 18.97 12.24 22.02
CA THR A 115 19.92 11.18 22.42
C THR A 115 20.65 10.59 21.22
N GLY A 116 20.00 10.48 20.07
CA GLY A 116 20.64 10.07 18.81
C GLY A 116 21.72 11.03 18.31
N LYS A 117 21.72 12.27 18.82
CA LYS A 117 22.72 13.32 18.53
C LYS A 117 23.34 13.89 19.81
N ILE A 118 23.52 13.07 20.85
CA ILE A 118 23.95 13.53 22.18
C ILE A 118 25.27 14.32 22.13
N VAL A 119 26.22 13.92 21.30
CA VAL A 119 27.51 14.62 21.14
C VAL A 119 27.30 16.04 20.58
N ALA A 120 26.42 16.19 19.58
CA ALA A 120 26.11 17.49 19.01
C ALA A 120 25.34 18.37 20.00
N VAL A 121 24.41 17.79 20.77
CA VAL A 121 23.68 18.50 21.83
C VAL A 121 24.63 19.00 22.91
N LEU A 122 25.54 18.16 23.40
CA LEU A 122 26.54 18.54 24.40
C LEU A 122 27.49 19.62 23.88
N ALA A 123 27.94 19.51 22.63
CA ALA A 123 28.77 20.54 22.00
C ALA A 123 28.03 21.88 21.88
N LEU A 124 26.76 21.88 21.46
CA LEU A 124 25.94 23.09 21.36
C LEU A 124 25.65 23.73 22.72
N LEU A 125 25.41 22.92 23.75
CA LEU A 125 25.26 23.42 25.12
C LEU A 125 26.55 24.06 25.63
N LEU A 126 27.71 23.46 25.34
CA LEU A 126 29.02 24.03 25.70
C LEU A 126 29.28 25.34 24.94
N ILE A 127 29.03 25.38 23.64
CA ILE A 127 29.15 26.60 22.83
C ILE A 127 28.21 27.69 23.36
N GLY A 128 26.95 27.35 23.65
CA GLY A 128 25.99 28.26 24.25
C GLY A 128 26.47 28.81 25.60
N ALA A 129 27.02 27.96 26.47
CA ALA A 129 27.59 28.38 27.75
C ALA A 129 28.79 29.33 27.58
N VAL A 130 29.67 29.05 26.61
CA VAL A 130 30.82 29.90 26.29
C VAL A 130 30.40 31.26 25.73
N LEU A 131 29.40 31.30 24.84
CA LEU A 131 28.89 32.55 24.27
C LEU A 131 28.13 33.41 25.29
N LEU A 132 27.49 32.79 26.29
CA LEU A 132 26.77 33.49 27.36
C LEU A 132 27.68 33.96 28.50
N GLY A 133 28.87 33.37 28.64
CA GLY A 133 29.86 33.75 29.66
C GLY A 133 30.21 35.26 29.67
N PRO A 134 30.58 35.86 28.52
CA PRO A 134 30.88 37.30 28.44
C PRO A 134 29.72 38.20 28.82
N LEU A 135 28.46 37.79 28.53
CA LEU A 135 27.27 38.53 28.93
C LEU A 135 27.16 38.57 30.45
N ILE A 136 27.34 37.44 31.14
CA ILE A 136 27.34 37.37 32.61
C ILE A 136 28.50 38.17 33.19
N GLN A 137 29.70 38.08 32.60
CA GLN A 137 30.89 38.80 33.05
C GLN A 137 30.71 40.32 32.94
N SER A 138 30.17 40.81 31.82
CA SER A 138 29.86 42.23 31.61
C SER A 138 28.82 42.76 32.58
N LEU A 139 27.93 41.89 33.08
CA LEU A 139 26.81 42.26 33.94
C LEU A 139 27.14 42.12 35.45
N SER A 140 28.16 41.35 35.81
CA SER A 140 28.49 41.02 37.21
C SER A 140 29.84 41.56 37.69
N GLY A 141 30.70 42.09 36.80
CA GLY A 141 31.91 42.87 37.10
C GLY A 141 33.07 42.11 37.77
N ASN A 142 32.78 41.22 38.72
CA ASN A 142 33.72 40.53 39.60
C ASN A 142 33.82 39.01 39.35
N VAL A 143 33.10 38.49 38.35
CA VAL A 143 33.07 37.04 38.05
C VAL A 143 34.06 36.73 36.93
N ASN A 144 34.97 35.77 37.14
CA ASN A 144 35.89 35.34 36.10
C ASN A 144 35.17 34.53 35.00
N PHE A 145 35.77 34.43 33.81
CA PHE A 145 35.17 33.78 32.64
C PHE A 145 34.74 32.32 32.91
N TRP A 146 35.54 31.55 33.64
CA TRP A 146 35.23 30.14 33.96
C TRP A 146 34.03 29.98 34.92
N MET A 147 33.87 30.88 35.89
CA MET A 147 32.70 30.92 36.76
C MET A 147 31.44 31.41 36.01
N ALA A 148 31.59 32.35 35.08
CA ALA A 148 30.49 32.84 34.23
C ALA A 148 30.01 31.77 33.22
N THR A 149 30.92 31.03 32.60
CA THR A 149 30.58 29.91 31.72
C THR A 149 29.98 28.74 32.50
N GLY A 150 30.50 28.43 33.69
CA GLY A 150 29.93 27.40 34.57
C GLY A 150 28.49 27.70 35.01
N THR A 151 28.21 28.94 35.40
CA THR A 151 26.84 29.38 35.76
C THR A 151 25.90 29.38 34.55
N SER A 152 26.37 29.78 33.37
CA SER A 152 25.64 29.64 32.10
C SER A 152 25.27 28.19 31.80
N LEU A 153 26.21 27.26 31.97
CA LEU A 153 26.00 25.84 31.72
C LEU A 153 24.98 25.25 32.70
N CYS A 154 25.08 25.57 34.00
CA CYS A 154 24.09 25.16 35.00
C CYS A 154 22.69 25.67 34.66
N ALA A 155 22.56 26.93 34.22
CA ALA A 155 21.28 27.48 33.81
C ALA A 155 20.70 26.80 32.56
N LEU A 156 21.54 26.53 31.56
CA LEU A 156 21.13 25.77 30.37
C LEU A 156 20.65 24.36 30.73
N VAL A 157 21.36 23.66 31.62
CA VAL A 157 20.96 22.33 32.10
C VAL A 157 19.64 22.41 32.88
N LEU A 158 19.49 23.38 33.79
CA LEU A 158 18.27 23.58 34.56
C LEU A 158 17.06 23.87 33.66
N VAL A 159 17.19 24.80 32.72
CA VAL A 159 16.13 25.10 31.74
C VAL A 159 15.80 23.87 30.89
N GLY A 160 16.81 23.10 30.46
CA GLY A 160 16.59 21.84 29.73
C GLY A 160 15.80 20.82 30.55
N THR A 161 16.17 20.62 31.81
CA THR A 161 15.45 19.71 32.72
C THR A 161 14.04 20.19 33.04
N ALA A 162 13.84 21.51 33.15
CA ALA A 162 12.53 22.13 33.36
C ALA A 162 11.63 21.94 32.13
N LEU A 163 12.13 22.24 30.93
CA LEU A 163 11.42 22.03 29.65
C LEU A 163 11.03 20.55 29.48
N TRP A 164 11.93 19.62 29.80
CA TRP A 164 11.65 18.20 29.78
C TRP A 164 10.54 17.83 30.77
N ARG A 165 10.68 18.19 32.05
CA ARG A 165 9.68 17.82 33.07
C ARG A 165 8.32 18.47 32.84
N CYS A 166 8.29 19.71 32.36
CA CYS A 166 7.05 20.37 31.94
C CYS A 166 6.36 19.65 30.77
N ALA A 167 7.14 19.13 29.81
CA ALA A 167 6.60 18.32 28.73
C ALA A 167 6.03 16.98 29.26
N ALA A 168 6.70 16.33 30.20
CA ALA A 168 6.32 15.02 30.76
C ALA A 168 5.22 15.04 31.85
N ALA A 169 4.88 16.22 32.40
CA ALA A 169 4.01 16.37 33.56
C ALA A 169 2.51 16.57 33.23
N SER A 170 1.63 16.11 34.13
CA SER A 170 0.19 16.40 34.16
C SER A 170 -0.08 17.87 34.50
N ALA A 171 -1.24 18.43 34.12
CA ALA A 171 -1.53 19.87 34.28
C ALA A 171 -1.31 20.42 35.70
N VAL A 172 -1.65 19.62 36.73
CA VAL A 172 -1.49 19.99 38.15
C VAL A 172 -0.03 19.96 38.62
N SER A 173 0.81 19.09 38.05
CA SER A 173 2.24 18.99 38.38
C SER A 173 3.12 19.99 37.62
N ARG A 174 2.60 20.64 36.56
CA ARG A 174 3.33 21.69 35.83
C ARG A 174 3.53 22.95 36.67
N PHE A 175 2.54 23.33 37.46
CA PHE A 175 2.58 24.58 38.24
C PHE A 175 3.56 24.51 39.42
N SER A 176 3.53 23.41 40.20
CA SER A 176 4.47 23.21 41.32
C SER A 176 5.93 23.07 40.86
N MET A 177 6.15 22.48 39.68
CA MET A 177 7.49 22.33 39.08
C MET A 177 8.03 23.64 38.51
N LEU A 178 7.18 24.46 37.86
CA LEU A 178 7.55 25.81 37.44
C LEU A 178 7.99 26.64 38.65
N LEU A 179 7.24 26.56 39.76
CA LEU A 179 7.61 27.16 41.04
C LEU A 179 8.95 26.63 41.58
N ALA A 180 9.23 25.33 41.49
CA ALA A 180 10.50 24.76 41.92
C ALA A 180 11.69 25.19 41.04
N CYS A 181 11.51 25.25 39.72
CA CYS A 181 12.55 25.70 38.80
C CYS A 181 12.82 27.21 38.97
N VAL A 182 11.77 28.00 39.14
CA VAL A 182 11.87 29.43 39.51
C VAL A 182 12.56 29.58 40.87
N GLY A 183 12.27 28.72 41.85
CA GLY A 183 12.92 28.72 43.16
C GLY A 183 14.42 28.39 43.10
N ILE A 184 14.81 27.33 42.39
CA ILE A 184 16.22 26.96 42.17
C ILE A 184 16.96 28.05 41.41
N TYR A 185 16.31 28.64 40.42
CA TYR A 185 16.83 29.74 39.66
C TYR A 185 17.03 31.01 40.52
N LEU A 186 16.07 31.35 41.38
CA LEU A 186 16.20 32.42 42.36
C LEU A 186 17.35 32.15 43.34
N LEU A 187 17.53 30.90 43.80
CA LEU A 187 18.67 30.50 44.62
C LEU A 187 20.01 30.67 43.89
N LEU A 188 20.05 30.38 42.59
CA LEU A 188 21.23 30.60 41.73
C LEU A 188 21.56 32.09 41.59
N VAL A 189 20.55 32.95 41.40
CA VAL A 189 20.70 34.42 41.38
C VAL A 189 21.17 34.94 42.74
N ILE A 190 20.65 34.40 43.84
CA ILE A 190 21.08 34.73 45.22
C ILE A 190 22.54 34.27 45.46
N GLY A 191 22.92 33.08 44.99
CA GLY A 191 24.29 32.59 45.05
C GLY A 191 25.26 33.46 44.24
N LEU A 192 24.84 33.89 43.04
CA LEU A 192 25.63 34.80 42.21
C LEU A 192 25.85 36.15 42.90
N LYS A 193 24.84 36.67 43.60
CA LYS A 193 24.93 37.90 44.42
C LYS A 193 25.93 37.76 45.56
N LEU A 194 25.91 36.64 46.28
CA LEU A 194 26.83 36.37 47.39
C LEU A 194 28.30 36.39 46.94
N VAL A 195 28.57 35.96 45.71
CA VAL A 195 29.91 35.92 45.12
C VAL A 195 30.30 37.25 44.46
N SER A 196 29.36 37.97 43.83
CA SER A 196 29.65 39.19 43.07
C SER A 196 29.67 40.48 43.90
N GLY A 197 29.03 40.48 45.07
CA GLY A 197 28.93 41.65 45.95
C GLY A 197 27.95 42.72 45.47
N LEU A 198 27.12 42.45 44.44
CA LEU A 198 26.17 43.41 43.89
C LEU A 198 25.02 43.74 44.86
N ALA A 199 24.69 45.03 44.98
CA ALA A 199 23.49 45.50 45.67
C ALA A 199 22.21 45.14 44.88
N TRP A 200 21.11 44.85 45.58
CA TRP A 200 19.82 44.50 44.97
C TRP A 200 19.27 45.66 44.12
N HIS A 201 19.44 45.58 42.80
CA HIS A 201 18.86 46.50 41.83
C HIS A 201 18.09 45.74 40.76
N CYS A 202 17.18 46.42 40.04
CA CYS A 202 16.46 45.91 38.86
C CYS A 202 17.37 45.21 37.84
N ALA A 203 18.67 45.57 37.81
CA ALA A 203 19.69 44.92 37.03
C ALA A 203 19.83 43.41 37.30
N LEU A 204 19.83 42.93 38.55
CA LEU A 204 19.97 41.49 38.86
C LEU A 204 18.77 40.68 38.34
N PHE A 205 17.57 41.25 38.43
CA PHE A 205 16.37 40.62 37.89
C PHE A 205 16.38 40.62 36.35
N GLY A 206 16.84 41.71 35.72
CA GLY A 206 17.02 41.82 34.27
C GLY A 206 18.05 40.86 33.70
N ILE A 207 19.25 40.78 34.32
CA ILE A 207 20.32 39.83 33.96
C ILE A 207 19.79 38.41 33.97
N GLY A 208 19.05 38.11 35.03
CA GLY A 208 18.42 36.84 35.18
C GLY A 208 17.41 36.51 34.08
N LEU A 209 16.45 37.41 33.85
CA LEU A 209 15.43 37.22 32.81
C LEU A 209 16.07 37.06 31.42
N SER A 210 17.12 37.83 31.13
CA SER A 210 17.92 37.71 29.90
C SER A 210 18.61 36.35 29.79
N LEU A 211 19.19 35.84 30.88
CA LEU A 211 19.84 34.54 30.91
C LEU A 211 18.85 33.39 30.71
N LEU A 212 17.66 33.49 31.29
CA LEU A 212 16.57 32.54 31.06
C LEU A 212 16.06 32.61 29.61
N ALA A 213 15.87 33.81 29.06
CA ALA A 213 15.49 33.99 27.66
C ALA A 213 16.54 33.41 26.69
N CYS A 214 17.83 33.69 26.93
CA CYS A 214 18.94 33.13 26.16
C CYS A 214 19.03 31.60 26.27
N ALA A 215 18.80 31.03 27.46
CA ALA A 215 18.77 29.59 27.64
C ALA A 215 17.61 28.93 26.90
N VAL A 216 16.42 29.55 26.92
CA VAL A 216 15.25 29.09 26.13
C VAL A 216 15.55 29.19 24.63
N LEU A 217 16.14 30.28 24.15
CA LEU A 217 16.53 30.45 22.75
C LEU A 217 17.58 29.43 22.31
N THR A 218 18.54 29.11 23.19
CA THR A 218 19.58 28.09 22.93
C THR A 218 18.94 26.71 22.79
N TRP A 219 18.02 26.33 23.68
CA TRP A 219 17.27 25.08 23.55
C TRP A 219 16.37 25.06 22.32
N ALA A 220 15.71 26.17 21.99
CA ALA A 220 14.92 26.29 20.76
C ALA A 220 15.79 26.09 19.51
N PHE A 221 17.00 26.65 19.50
CA PHE A 221 17.97 26.46 18.42
C PHE A 221 18.46 25.01 18.35
N ILE A 222 18.82 24.39 19.48
CA ILE A 222 19.23 22.97 19.54
C ILE A 222 18.12 22.07 18.99
N LEU A 223 16.88 22.26 19.45
CA LEU A 223 15.72 21.48 18.98
C LEU A 223 15.47 21.67 17.48
N SER A 224 15.56 22.91 16.99
CA SER A 224 15.43 23.22 15.57
C SER A 224 16.52 22.57 14.72
N LEU A 225 17.78 22.67 15.14
CA LEU A 225 18.92 22.09 14.42
C LEU A 225 18.89 20.57 14.44
N VAL A 226 18.61 19.95 15.59
CA VAL A 226 18.44 18.48 15.69
C VAL A 226 17.25 18.03 14.85
N GLY A 227 16.14 18.78 14.87
CA GLY A 227 14.99 18.57 13.99
C GLY A 227 15.36 18.61 12.51
N PHE A 228 16.12 19.61 12.11
CA PHE A 228 16.61 19.76 10.74
C PHE A 228 17.55 18.63 10.33
N LEU A 229 18.51 18.24 11.18
CA LEU A 229 19.43 17.14 10.91
C LEU A 229 18.71 15.79 10.84
N PHE A 230 17.70 15.59 11.67
CA PHE A 230 16.84 14.41 11.63
C PHE A 230 16.02 14.37 10.33
N ALA A 231 15.38 15.48 9.95
CA ALA A 231 14.62 15.58 8.70
C ALA A 231 15.52 15.40 7.46
N ARG A 232 16.71 16.01 7.45
CA ARG A 232 17.69 15.85 6.37
C ARG A 232 18.18 14.41 6.26
N SER A 233 18.51 13.76 7.38
CA SER A 233 18.95 12.35 7.37
C SER A 233 17.82 11.41 6.98
N LEU A 234 16.59 11.68 7.42
CA LEU A 234 15.39 10.95 7.01
C LEU A 234 15.18 11.05 5.49
N LEU A 235 15.20 12.26 4.94
CA LEU A 235 15.02 12.48 3.50
C LEU A 235 16.14 11.86 2.68
N ALA A 236 17.39 11.98 3.12
CA ALA A 236 18.53 11.36 2.46
C ALA A 236 18.45 9.83 2.50
N GLY A 237 18.10 9.25 3.66
CA GLY A 237 17.92 7.81 3.83
C GLY A 237 16.75 7.27 3.00
N LEU A 238 15.61 7.96 3.00
CA LEU A 238 14.46 7.61 2.16
C LEU A 238 14.85 7.69 0.69
N HIS A 239 15.52 8.74 0.23
CA HIS A 239 15.96 8.84 -1.17
C HIS A 239 16.91 7.69 -1.56
N ARG A 240 17.88 7.35 -0.71
CA ARG A 240 18.79 6.21 -0.93
C ARG A 240 18.05 4.88 -0.99
N ASN A 241 17.07 4.68 -0.10
CA ASN A 241 16.25 3.47 -0.01
C ASN A 241 14.92 3.59 -0.78
N ARG A 242 14.93 4.32 -1.91
CA ARG A 242 13.80 4.42 -2.87
C ARG A 242 12.45 4.71 -2.21
N TYR A 243 12.44 5.69 -1.32
CA TYR A 243 11.30 6.23 -0.59
C TYR A 243 10.57 5.24 0.32
N GLY A 244 11.26 4.21 0.84
CA GLY A 244 10.76 3.31 1.88
C GLY A 244 11.72 3.17 3.06
N PHE A 245 11.21 2.76 4.23
CA PHE A 245 12.02 2.36 5.40
C PHE A 245 12.67 1.00 5.17
N CYS A 246 11.91 0.06 4.61
CA CYS A 246 12.30 -1.34 4.46
C CYS A 246 12.36 -1.70 2.96
N SER A 247 13.39 -2.43 2.51
CA SER A 247 13.42 -2.95 1.13
C SER A 247 12.54 -4.19 0.98
N GLY A 248 12.40 -4.97 2.06
CA GLY A 248 11.72 -6.26 2.10
C GLY A 248 12.68 -7.46 2.10
N ARG A 249 13.98 -7.23 1.84
CA ARG A 249 15.03 -8.25 1.98
C ARG A 249 15.47 -8.41 3.43
N THR A 250 16.00 -9.58 3.75
CA THR A 250 16.65 -9.86 5.03
C THR A 250 17.89 -8.97 5.17
N MET A 251 17.91 -8.13 6.19
CA MET A 251 19.02 -7.25 6.50
C MET A 251 20.05 -7.99 7.37
N PRO A 252 21.36 -7.72 7.20
CA PRO A 252 22.37 -8.24 8.12
C PRO A 252 22.08 -7.74 9.54
N THR A 253 21.88 -8.68 10.45
CA THR A 253 21.75 -8.39 11.87
C THR A 253 23.11 -8.04 12.48
N PRO A 254 23.15 -7.23 13.55
CA PRO A 254 24.36 -7.04 14.35
C PRO A 254 24.91 -8.39 14.81
N PRO A 255 26.23 -8.53 15.01
CA PRO A 255 26.89 -9.80 15.33
C PRO A 255 26.37 -10.51 16.59
N ASP A 256 25.64 -9.82 17.46
CA ASP A 256 25.15 -10.34 18.74
C ASP A 256 23.74 -11.00 18.71
N SER A 257 23.15 -11.24 17.53
CA SER A 257 21.83 -11.90 17.42
C SER A 257 21.92 -13.35 16.92
N GLU A 258 21.52 -14.32 17.75
CA GLU A 258 21.57 -15.76 17.45
C GLU A 258 20.58 -16.27 16.39
N SER A 259 19.61 -15.46 15.94
CA SER A 259 18.69 -15.86 14.87
C SER A 259 18.43 -14.71 13.89
N THR A 260 18.65 -14.97 12.59
CA THR A 260 18.33 -14.02 11.52
C THR A 260 16.90 -14.29 11.05
N SER A 261 15.94 -13.55 11.58
CA SER A 261 14.56 -13.58 11.06
C SER A 261 14.54 -13.11 9.60
N PRO A 262 13.79 -13.78 8.70
CA PRO A 262 13.73 -13.37 7.30
C PRO A 262 13.00 -12.03 7.14
N GLY A 263 13.43 -11.22 6.17
CA GLY A 263 12.69 -10.06 5.71
C GLY A 263 11.40 -10.47 4.98
N LEU A 264 10.43 -9.54 4.88
CA LEU A 264 9.10 -9.82 4.34
C LEU A 264 9.10 -10.54 2.97
N THR A 265 9.89 -10.09 2.01
CA THR A 265 9.87 -10.66 0.64
C THR A 265 10.52 -12.04 0.59
N ASP A 266 11.55 -12.24 1.40
CA ASP A 266 12.22 -13.54 1.52
C ASP A 266 11.30 -14.55 2.18
N TRP A 267 10.63 -14.14 3.26
CA TRP A 267 9.61 -14.94 3.93
C TRP A 267 8.44 -15.28 3.00
N LEU A 268 7.91 -14.30 2.25
CA LEU A 268 6.81 -14.52 1.30
C LEU A 268 7.18 -15.51 0.19
N THR A 269 8.41 -15.45 -0.30
CA THR A 269 8.91 -16.37 -1.34
C THR A 269 8.83 -17.81 -0.84
N THR A 270 9.42 -18.07 0.34
CA THR A 270 9.37 -19.39 0.97
C THR A 270 7.92 -19.77 1.29
N TYR A 271 7.14 -18.88 1.89
CA TYR A 271 5.78 -19.17 2.32
C TYR A 271 4.85 -19.58 1.16
N PHE A 272 4.95 -18.93 -0.01
CA PHE A 272 4.17 -19.33 -1.19
C PHE A 272 4.62 -20.68 -1.76
N ASP A 273 5.94 -20.91 -1.84
CA ASP A 273 6.49 -22.20 -2.30
C ASP A 273 6.08 -23.34 -1.34
N ASP A 274 6.04 -23.09 -0.03
CA ASP A 274 5.57 -24.02 1.00
C ASP A 274 4.10 -24.40 0.78
N LEU A 275 3.22 -23.40 0.61
CA LEU A 275 1.79 -23.63 0.39
C LEU A 275 1.51 -24.37 -0.92
N ALA A 276 2.28 -24.08 -1.96
CA ALA A 276 2.16 -24.70 -3.28
C ALA A 276 2.80 -26.09 -3.37
N GLY A 277 3.63 -26.49 -2.39
CA GLY A 277 4.36 -27.76 -2.42
C GLY A 277 5.59 -27.74 -3.35
N LEU A 278 6.16 -26.57 -3.61
CA LEU A 278 7.23 -26.35 -4.61
C LEU A 278 8.64 -26.25 -4.02
N LYS A 279 8.84 -26.50 -2.71
CA LYS A 279 10.15 -26.41 -2.03
C LYS A 279 11.31 -27.09 -2.78
N GLN A 280 11.03 -28.22 -3.42
CA GLN A 280 12.04 -29.04 -4.10
C GLN A 280 12.24 -28.69 -5.58
N ARG A 281 11.44 -27.79 -6.15
CA ARG A 281 11.58 -27.39 -7.56
C ARG A 281 12.69 -26.38 -7.76
N GLU A 282 13.14 -26.23 -9.00
CA GLU A 282 14.18 -25.25 -9.37
C GLU A 282 13.66 -23.80 -9.46
N HIS A 283 12.35 -23.59 -9.54
CA HIS A 283 11.74 -22.27 -9.74
C HIS A 283 10.76 -21.89 -8.62
N PRO A 284 10.57 -20.59 -8.34
CA PRO A 284 9.50 -20.13 -7.44
C PRO A 284 8.11 -20.36 -8.06
N LEU A 285 7.05 -20.27 -7.26
CA LEU A 285 5.67 -20.28 -7.77
C LEU A 285 5.43 -19.19 -8.83
N THR A 286 5.02 -19.60 -10.03
CA THR A 286 4.75 -18.71 -11.18
C THR A 286 3.27 -18.61 -11.53
N PHE A 287 2.86 -17.63 -12.32
CA PHE A 287 1.50 -17.58 -12.86
C PHE A 287 1.19 -18.76 -13.79
N GLY A 288 2.18 -19.30 -14.49
CA GLY A 288 2.04 -20.45 -15.37
C GLY A 288 1.63 -21.72 -14.63
N ASP A 289 2.20 -21.91 -13.43
CA ASP A 289 1.79 -22.99 -12.52
C ASP A 289 0.29 -22.87 -12.17
N LEU A 290 -0.17 -21.65 -11.86
CA LEU A 290 -1.57 -21.38 -11.51
C LEU A 290 -2.53 -21.56 -12.70
N TRP A 291 -2.07 -21.30 -13.93
CA TRP A 291 -2.93 -21.35 -15.12
C TRP A 291 -3.12 -22.77 -15.65
N GLY A 292 -2.19 -23.70 -15.37
CA GLY A 292 -2.26 -25.09 -15.83
C GLY A 292 -1.54 -25.35 -17.17
N GLY A 293 -0.63 -24.47 -17.59
CA GLY A 293 0.30 -24.68 -18.71
C GLY A 293 -0.24 -24.48 -20.14
N ASP A 294 -1.54 -24.58 -20.38
CA ASP A 294 -2.16 -24.35 -21.69
C ASP A 294 -2.74 -22.93 -21.80
N LEU A 295 -2.09 -22.05 -22.55
CA LEU A 295 -2.49 -20.64 -22.73
C LEU A 295 -3.80 -20.47 -23.52
N GLN A 296 -4.26 -21.51 -24.23
CA GLN A 296 -5.51 -21.48 -25.01
C GLN A 296 -6.73 -21.93 -24.18
N LYS A 297 -6.51 -22.50 -23.00
CA LYS A 297 -7.57 -22.92 -22.09
C LYS A 297 -7.88 -21.83 -21.07
N GLU A 298 -9.09 -21.91 -20.52
CA GLU A 298 -9.47 -21.08 -19.38
C GLU A 298 -8.53 -21.39 -18.21
N ARG A 299 -7.99 -20.35 -17.57
CA ARG A 299 -7.05 -20.48 -16.46
C ARG A 299 -7.67 -21.30 -15.32
N ASN A 300 -6.94 -22.30 -14.83
CA ASN A 300 -7.37 -23.08 -13.66
C ASN A 300 -7.55 -22.20 -12.41
N ILE A 301 -6.53 -21.39 -12.10
CA ILE A 301 -6.55 -20.40 -11.02
C ILE A 301 -6.17 -19.05 -11.62
N ASN A 302 -7.15 -18.13 -11.67
CA ASN A 302 -6.95 -16.75 -12.11
C ASN A 302 -6.62 -15.87 -10.90
N LEU A 303 -5.32 -15.66 -10.65
CA LEU A 303 -4.83 -14.66 -9.70
C LEU A 303 -4.68 -13.31 -10.40
N GLU A 304 -5.28 -12.25 -9.85
CA GLU A 304 -5.01 -10.87 -10.28
C GLU A 304 -4.73 -9.95 -9.10
N VAL A 305 -3.65 -9.16 -9.18
CA VAL A 305 -3.28 -8.15 -8.19
C VAL A 305 -3.10 -6.80 -8.86
N MET A 306 -3.21 -5.71 -8.11
CA MET A 306 -3.03 -4.36 -8.67
C MET A 306 -1.75 -3.70 -8.17
N THR A 307 -1.14 -2.84 -8.98
CA THR A 307 0.01 -1.99 -8.61
C THR A 307 -0.17 -0.60 -9.22
N SER A 308 0.42 0.42 -8.60
CA SER A 308 0.32 1.81 -9.07
C SER A 308 1.65 2.27 -9.65
N ALA A 309 1.68 2.60 -10.93
CA ALA A 309 2.83 3.23 -11.58
C ALA A 309 2.75 4.75 -11.40
N VAL A 310 3.35 5.24 -10.31
CA VAL A 310 3.26 6.65 -9.90
C VAL A 310 3.83 7.58 -10.97
N SER A 311 4.94 7.19 -11.61
CA SER A 311 5.57 7.99 -12.68
C SER A 311 4.71 8.13 -13.94
N GLN A 312 3.84 7.17 -14.22
CA GLN A 312 2.93 7.19 -15.38
C GLN A 312 1.54 7.71 -15.00
N HIS A 313 1.28 7.97 -13.72
CA HIS A 313 -0.03 8.29 -13.18
C HIS A 313 -1.11 7.24 -13.53
N MET A 314 -0.73 5.97 -13.53
CA MET A 314 -1.59 4.85 -13.94
C MET A 314 -1.58 3.69 -12.95
N ILE A 315 -2.63 2.86 -13.02
CA ILE A 315 -2.77 1.62 -12.25
C ILE A 315 -2.71 0.45 -13.23
N TYR A 316 -2.01 -0.61 -12.84
CA TYR A 316 -1.88 -1.84 -13.63
C TYR A 316 -2.41 -3.04 -12.86
N GLY A 317 -3.11 -3.92 -13.57
CA GLY A 317 -3.36 -5.29 -13.13
C GLY A 317 -2.16 -6.19 -13.48
N ILE A 318 -1.83 -7.11 -12.58
CA ILE A 318 -0.84 -8.17 -12.78
C ILE A 318 -1.57 -9.52 -12.65
N PRO A 319 -1.51 -10.43 -13.64
CA PRO A 319 -0.65 -10.42 -14.82
C PRO A 319 -0.91 -9.25 -15.77
N PHE A 320 0.16 -8.66 -16.30
CA PHE A 320 0.06 -7.56 -17.26
C PHE A 320 -0.70 -8.01 -18.50
N ARG A 321 -1.55 -7.12 -19.03
CA ARG A 321 -2.40 -7.46 -20.17
C ARG A 321 -1.62 -7.53 -21.48
N GLU A 322 -2.14 -8.35 -22.39
CA GLU A 322 -1.70 -8.36 -23.78
C GLU A 322 -1.85 -6.96 -24.40
N GLY A 323 -0.88 -6.56 -25.22
CA GLY A 323 -0.79 -5.22 -25.78
C GLY A 323 -0.01 -4.20 -24.93
N MET A 324 0.29 -4.50 -23.66
CA MET A 324 1.08 -3.59 -22.82
C MET A 324 2.56 -3.55 -23.28
N PRO A 325 3.21 -2.38 -23.35
CA PRO A 325 4.65 -2.30 -23.60
C PRO A 325 5.44 -3.12 -22.58
N PRO A 326 6.48 -3.84 -23.00
CA PRO A 326 7.26 -4.67 -22.10
C PRO A 326 7.98 -3.83 -21.05
N LEU A 327 7.88 -4.28 -19.79
CA LEU A 327 8.64 -3.71 -18.70
C LEU A 327 10.02 -4.36 -18.64
N CYS A 328 11.02 -3.58 -18.26
CA CYS A 328 12.39 -4.01 -18.09
C CYS A 328 12.88 -3.71 -16.67
N TYR A 329 13.91 -4.41 -16.23
CA TYR A 329 14.55 -4.21 -14.92
C TYR A 329 16.07 -4.18 -15.04
N ASP A 330 16.72 -3.46 -14.12
CA ASP A 330 18.17 -3.53 -13.91
C ASP A 330 18.43 -4.66 -12.88
N PRO A 331 19.14 -5.75 -13.24
CA PRO A 331 19.42 -6.86 -12.32
C PRO A 331 20.13 -6.41 -11.04
N GLU A 332 21.02 -5.41 -11.13
CA GLU A 332 21.78 -4.89 -10.00
C GLU A 332 20.92 -4.06 -9.05
N GLU A 333 19.83 -3.46 -9.55
CA GLU A 333 18.87 -2.73 -8.72
C GLU A 333 17.79 -3.67 -8.16
N LEU A 334 17.33 -4.64 -8.95
CA LEU A 334 16.21 -5.52 -8.58
C LEU A 334 16.60 -6.56 -7.49
N LYS A 335 17.89 -6.95 -7.41
CA LYS A 335 18.40 -7.86 -6.37
C LYS A 335 18.22 -7.35 -4.93
N ASP A 336 18.08 -6.04 -4.76
CA ASP A 336 17.84 -5.39 -3.46
C ASP A 336 16.38 -5.58 -2.97
N TYR A 337 15.52 -6.16 -3.80
CA TYR A 337 14.10 -6.39 -3.52
C TYR A 337 13.73 -7.87 -3.45
N PHE A 338 14.41 -8.73 -4.21
CA PHE A 338 14.05 -10.15 -4.35
C PHE A 338 15.19 -11.11 -3.98
N PRO A 339 14.88 -12.29 -3.42
CA PRO A 339 15.89 -13.29 -3.09
C PRO A 339 16.52 -13.89 -4.35
N LYS A 340 17.74 -14.44 -4.18
CA LYS A 340 18.55 -15.01 -5.26
C LYS A 340 17.75 -15.99 -6.14
N ARG A 341 16.96 -16.87 -5.54
CA ARG A 341 16.10 -17.84 -6.26
C ARG A 341 15.15 -17.17 -7.27
N VAL A 342 14.56 -16.03 -6.91
CA VAL A 342 13.68 -15.27 -7.81
C VAL A 342 14.50 -14.60 -8.91
N MET A 343 15.63 -13.99 -8.55
CA MET A 343 16.52 -13.33 -9.52
C MET A 343 17.11 -14.32 -10.54
N ASP A 344 17.52 -15.51 -10.10
CA ASP A 344 18.03 -16.58 -10.95
C ASP A 344 16.95 -17.04 -11.95
N TRP A 345 15.69 -17.15 -11.52
CA TRP A 345 14.56 -17.47 -12.40
C TRP A 345 14.26 -16.34 -13.40
N LEU A 346 14.24 -15.08 -12.95
CA LEU A 346 14.03 -13.93 -13.82
C LEU A 346 15.13 -13.80 -14.87
N ALA A 347 16.38 -14.12 -14.53
CA ALA A 347 17.48 -14.13 -15.48
C ALA A 347 17.32 -15.24 -16.54
N ARG A 348 16.90 -16.45 -16.14
CA ARG A 348 16.64 -17.57 -17.07
C ARG A 348 15.48 -17.28 -18.03
N THR A 349 14.43 -16.61 -17.54
CA THR A 349 13.21 -16.35 -18.31
C THR A 349 13.28 -15.08 -19.15
N ALA A 350 14.12 -14.10 -18.80
CA ALA A 350 14.35 -12.90 -19.61
C ALA A 350 14.73 -13.25 -21.07
N VAL A 351 15.58 -14.27 -21.26
CA VAL A 351 15.98 -14.77 -22.59
C VAL A 351 14.79 -15.31 -23.40
N ARG A 352 13.82 -15.97 -22.73
CA ARG A 352 12.59 -16.45 -23.39
C ARG A 352 11.63 -15.31 -23.70
N ALA A 353 11.52 -14.33 -22.80
CA ALA A 353 10.70 -13.14 -22.99
C ALA A 353 11.18 -12.33 -24.20
N ASP A 354 12.49 -12.27 -24.46
CA ASP A 354 13.05 -11.65 -25.67
C ASP A 354 12.55 -12.35 -26.94
N MET A 355 12.37 -13.68 -26.92
CA MET A 355 11.90 -14.47 -28.07
C MET A 355 10.37 -14.44 -28.27
N GLN A 356 9.57 -14.13 -27.24
CA GLN A 356 8.11 -14.29 -27.23
C GLN A 356 7.30 -12.97 -27.37
N CYS A 357 7.92 -11.83 -27.63
CA CYS A 357 7.20 -10.57 -27.86
C CYS A 357 6.36 -10.61 -29.15
N GLY A 358 5.13 -11.15 -29.06
CA GLY A 358 4.13 -11.19 -30.13
C GLY A 358 3.37 -9.87 -30.34
N ILE A 359 3.82 -8.78 -29.72
CA ILE A 359 3.26 -7.43 -29.91
C ILE A 359 4.32 -6.64 -30.70
N ALA A 360 4.14 -6.57 -32.02
CA ALA A 360 5.09 -5.91 -32.92
C ALA A 360 5.21 -4.40 -32.62
N PRO A 361 6.44 -3.94 -32.35
CA PRO A 361 7.18 -3.14 -33.32
C PRO A 361 8.59 -3.74 -33.56
N GLU A 362 9.20 -3.39 -34.69
CA GLU A 362 10.63 -3.59 -34.97
C GLU A 362 11.54 -3.12 -33.80
N ALA A 363 11.01 -2.23 -32.97
CA ALA A 363 11.63 -1.71 -31.76
C ALA A 363 11.79 -2.72 -30.60
N TYR A 364 11.00 -3.78 -30.50
CA TYR A 364 11.12 -4.79 -29.41
C TYR A 364 11.54 -6.17 -29.92
N ALA A 365 12.20 -6.21 -31.09
CA ALA A 365 12.80 -7.43 -31.60
C ALA A 365 13.77 -8.06 -30.57
N PRO A 366 13.98 -9.39 -30.58
CA PRO A 366 14.84 -10.07 -29.60
C PRO A 366 16.29 -9.53 -29.56
N ASP A 367 16.74 -8.89 -30.62
CA ASP A 367 18.07 -8.31 -30.79
C ASP A 367 18.18 -6.82 -30.43
N THR A 368 17.08 -6.17 -30.03
CA THR A 368 17.09 -4.80 -29.51
C THR A 368 17.71 -4.76 -28.12
N ASN A 369 18.77 -3.96 -27.97
CA ASN A 369 19.34 -3.63 -26.67
C ASN A 369 18.51 -2.51 -26.00
N ILE A 370 18.08 -2.72 -24.77
CA ILE A 370 17.37 -1.71 -23.98
C ILE A 370 18.29 -1.31 -22.84
N GLN A 371 18.57 -0.01 -22.72
CA GLN A 371 19.50 0.49 -21.72
C GLN A 371 18.96 1.71 -20.99
N VAL A 372 19.56 2.00 -19.84
CA VAL A 372 19.36 3.25 -19.11
C VAL A 372 20.69 3.98 -18.95
N GLY A 373 20.66 5.29 -19.13
CA GLY A 373 21.84 6.16 -19.01
C GLY A 373 22.59 6.33 -20.32
N GLU A 374 23.59 7.21 -20.31
CA GLU A 374 24.39 7.55 -21.48
C GLU A 374 25.89 7.35 -21.21
N GLY A 375 26.65 7.09 -22.28
CA GLY A 375 28.10 6.92 -22.21
C GLY A 375 28.54 5.73 -21.36
N THR A 376 29.58 5.91 -20.55
CA THR A 376 30.19 4.85 -19.71
C THR A 376 29.30 4.38 -18.55
N ASN A 377 28.21 5.08 -18.26
CA ASN A 377 27.25 4.74 -17.21
C ASN A 377 26.02 3.98 -17.73
N ALA A 378 25.99 3.67 -19.03
CA ALA A 378 24.89 2.92 -19.64
C ALA A 378 24.83 1.51 -19.05
N ARG A 379 23.63 1.10 -18.64
CA ARG A 379 23.36 -0.25 -18.12
C ARG A 379 22.33 -0.94 -18.99
N VAL A 380 22.63 -2.15 -19.41
CA VAL A 380 21.72 -3.01 -20.15
C VAL A 380 20.64 -3.53 -19.20
N LEU A 381 19.39 -3.42 -19.65
CA LEU A 381 18.22 -3.85 -18.90
C LEU A 381 17.71 -5.19 -19.41
N HIS A 382 17.15 -5.99 -18.52
CA HIS A 382 16.54 -7.27 -18.85
C HIS A 382 15.02 -7.12 -18.94
N ARG A 383 14.37 -7.80 -19.89
CA ARG A 383 12.90 -7.80 -19.98
C ARG A 383 12.32 -8.57 -18.80
N LEU A 384 11.30 -8.00 -18.18
CA LEU A 384 10.50 -8.67 -17.18
C LEU A 384 9.60 -9.70 -17.89
N PRO A 385 9.56 -10.97 -17.44
CA PRO A 385 8.69 -11.97 -18.05
C PRO A 385 7.22 -11.53 -17.97
N HIS A 386 6.50 -11.69 -19.08
CA HIS A 386 5.06 -11.45 -19.14
C HIS A 386 4.30 -12.75 -18.89
N GLY A 387 3.16 -12.64 -18.19
CA GLY A 387 2.22 -13.74 -18.02
C GLY A 387 2.79 -14.93 -17.25
N ALA A 388 2.85 -16.10 -17.89
CA ALA A 388 3.07 -17.40 -17.23
C ALA A 388 4.41 -17.49 -16.48
N ASP A 389 5.49 -16.91 -17.03
CA ASP A 389 6.82 -17.02 -16.43
C ASP A 389 7.05 -16.06 -15.25
N LEU A 390 6.13 -15.13 -14.98
CA LEU A 390 6.25 -14.17 -13.90
C LEU A 390 6.06 -14.86 -12.53
N PRO A 391 6.99 -14.69 -11.57
CA PRO A 391 6.79 -15.20 -10.22
C PRO A 391 5.66 -14.48 -9.49
N VAL A 392 4.83 -15.22 -8.75
CA VAL A 392 3.72 -14.66 -7.96
C VAL A 392 4.24 -13.68 -6.91
N VAL A 393 5.39 -13.97 -6.28
CA VAL A 393 6.00 -13.08 -5.29
C VAL A 393 6.41 -11.73 -5.87
N VAL A 394 6.79 -11.65 -7.15
CA VAL A 394 7.11 -10.38 -7.83
C VAL A 394 5.85 -9.53 -7.93
N ALA A 395 4.75 -10.11 -8.41
CA ALA A 395 3.47 -9.42 -8.52
C ALA A 395 2.94 -8.94 -7.15
N VAL A 396 3.01 -9.81 -6.14
CA VAL A 396 2.60 -9.49 -4.77
C VAL A 396 3.48 -8.39 -4.19
N ARG A 397 4.81 -8.45 -4.36
CA ARG A 397 5.75 -7.41 -3.86
C ARG A 397 5.54 -6.06 -4.54
N MET A 398 5.21 -6.04 -5.84
CA MET A 398 4.80 -4.83 -6.56
C MET A 398 3.52 -4.23 -6.00
N SER A 399 2.53 -5.07 -5.67
CA SER A 399 1.27 -4.65 -5.05
C SER A 399 1.44 -4.12 -3.62
N LEU A 400 2.46 -4.61 -2.89
CA LEU A 400 2.76 -4.35 -1.48
C LEU A 400 3.66 -3.15 -1.18
N SER A 401 4.01 -2.33 -2.17
CA SER A 401 4.97 -1.22 -1.97
C SER A 401 4.34 -0.06 -1.20
N PHE A 402 3.92 -0.32 0.05
CA PHE A 402 3.20 0.59 0.92
C PHE A 402 4.02 1.86 1.11
N PRO A 403 3.49 3.05 0.74
CA PRO A 403 4.26 4.28 0.74
C PRO A 403 4.98 4.52 2.06
N LEU A 404 6.24 4.95 1.98
CA LEU A 404 7.16 5.19 3.11
C LEU A 404 7.57 3.95 3.90
N LEU A 405 6.72 2.93 4.07
CA LEU A 405 7.08 1.72 4.82
C LEU A 405 7.95 0.76 3.98
N LEU A 406 7.49 0.41 2.78
CA LEU A 406 8.19 -0.46 1.85
C LEU A 406 8.69 0.35 0.66
N SER A 407 9.90 0.03 0.22
CA SER A 407 10.57 0.74 -0.87
C SER A 407 9.79 0.57 -2.18
N ALA A 408 9.65 1.66 -2.94
CA ALA A 408 9.07 1.63 -4.27
C ALA A 408 9.96 0.80 -5.20
N ILE A 409 9.35 0.09 -6.15
CA ILE A 409 10.07 -0.79 -7.08
C ILE A 409 10.36 -0.03 -8.37
N PRO A 410 11.63 0.14 -8.74
CA PRO A 410 12.01 0.73 -10.01
C PRO A 410 11.92 -0.34 -11.11
N LEU A 411 11.08 -0.08 -12.11
CA LEU A 411 11.13 -0.77 -13.39
C LEU A 411 11.32 0.27 -14.49
N TYR A 412 11.51 -0.19 -15.72
CA TYR A 412 11.84 0.65 -16.85
C TYR A 412 10.95 0.29 -18.04
N ALA A 413 10.58 1.27 -18.86
CA ALA A 413 9.95 1.03 -20.15
C ALA A 413 10.52 2.00 -21.19
N VAL A 414 10.52 1.61 -22.46
CA VAL A 414 10.95 2.51 -23.53
C VAL A 414 9.90 3.59 -23.72
N ASP A 415 10.33 4.84 -23.62
CA ASP A 415 9.52 6.00 -23.93
C ASP A 415 9.69 6.36 -25.41
N PHE A 416 8.75 5.91 -26.24
CA PHE A 416 8.74 6.16 -27.68
C PHE A 416 8.47 7.61 -28.07
N SER A 417 8.06 8.46 -27.13
CA SER A 417 7.91 9.90 -27.40
C SER A 417 9.26 10.63 -27.50
N ARG A 418 10.35 10.00 -27.03
CA ARG A 418 11.70 10.58 -27.07
C ARG A 418 12.26 10.58 -28.48
N LYS A 419 12.73 11.75 -28.93
CA LYS A 419 13.37 11.93 -30.24
C LYS A 419 14.52 10.95 -30.50
N GLY A 420 15.36 10.68 -29.50
CA GLY A 420 16.47 9.72 -29.63
C GLY A 420 16.00 8.30 -29.97
N ASN A 421 14.93 7.84 -29.31
CA ASN A 421 14.33 6.54 -29.59
C ASN A 421 13.65 6.51 -30.97
N GLN A 422 12.98 7.59 -31.37
CA GLN A 422 12.35 7.70 -32.69
C GLN A 422 13.39 7.62 -33.81
N LEU A 423 14.49 8.38 -33.70
CA LEU A 423 15.57 8.38 -34.68
C LEU A 423 16.23 7.00 -34.81
N GLU A 424 16.43 6.31 -33.68
CA GLU A 424 17.01 4.96 -33.70
C GLU A 424 16.07 3.94 -34.37
N ILE A 425 14.76 4.02 -34.10
CA ILE A 425 13.76 3.17 -34.75
C ILE A 425 13.73 3.45 -36.26
N ASP A 426 13.73 4.71 -36.67
CA ASP A 426 13.74 5.09 -38.08
C ASP A 426 15.02 4.62 -38.79
N ARG A 427 16.17 4.68 -38.10
CA ARG A 427 17.44 4.12 -38.59
C ARG A 427 17.35 2.62 -38.80
N VAL A 428 16.86 1.87 -37.80
CA VAL A 428 16.70 0.41 -37.90
C VAL A 428 15.71 0.04 -39.00
N ARG A 429 14.61 0.79 -39.14
CA ARG A 429 13.64 0.59 -40.22
C ARG A 429 14.26 0.85 -41.60
N ALA A 430 15.07 1.89 -41.74
CA ALA A 430 15.78 2.20 -42.98
C ALA A 430 16.80 1.11 -43.34
N ALA A 431 17.61 0.66 -42.38
CA ALA A 431 18.58 -0.42 -42.57
C ALA A 431 17.90 -1.75 -42.93
N LYS A 432 16.80 -2.10 -42.26
CA LYS A 432 16.01 -3.30 -42.57
C LYS A 432 15.42 -3.23 -43.98
N LYS A 433 14.95 -2.06 -44.42
CA LYS A 433 14.48 -1.84 -45.79
C LYS A 433 15.61 -1.98 -46.82
N ALA A 434 16.85 -1.68 -46.44
CA ALA A 434 18.05 -1.89 -47.24
C ALA A 434 18.63 -3.32 -47.17
N GLY A 435 18.05 -4.22 -46.34
CA GLY A 435 18.56 -5.59 -46.16
C GLY A 435 19.79 -5.69 -45.24
N GLU A 436 20.12 -4.62 -44.51
CA GLU A 436 21.26 -4.59 -43.60
C GLU A 436 20.87 -5.05 -42.18
N PRO A 437 21.70 -5.84 -41.49
CA PRO A 437 21.48 -6.17 -40.09
C PRO A 437 21.71 -4.94 -39.21
N ALA A 438 20.67 -4.46 -38.53
CA ALA A 438 20.75 -3.33 -37.61
C ALA A 438 20.13 -3.67 -36.27
N LYS A 439 20.94 -3.59 -35.21
CA LYS A 439 20.46 -3.72 -33.82
C LYS A 439 20.09 -2.35 -33.28
N ALA A 440 18.85 -2.22 -32.79
CA ALA A 440 18.41 -1.00 -32.12
C ALA A 440 19.00 -0.92 -30.71
N THR A 441 19.43 0.26 -30.28
CA THR A 441 19.72 0.55 -28.87
C THR A 441 18.77 1.62 -28.35
N LEU A 442 17.78 1.23 -27.55
CA LEU A 442 16.73 2.12 -27.06
C LEU A 442 16.98 2.55 -25.62
N GLN A 443 16.67 3.82 -25.34
CA GLN A 443 16.76 4.42 -24.02
C GLN A 443 15.44 4.22 -23.26
N ALA A 444 15.51 3.54 -22.13
CA ALA A 444 14.38 3.33 -21.24
C ALA A 444 14.26 4.42 -20.17
N THR A 445 13.03 4.70 -19.78
CA THR A 445 12.69 5.64 -18.70
C THR A 445 12.29 4.87 -17.46
N ARG A 446 12.79 5.29 -16.30
CA ARG A 446 12.41 4.71 -15.00
C ARG A 446 10.94 4.99 -14.69
N ILE A 447 10.25 3.97 -14.20
CA ILE A 447 8.89 4.01 -13.69
C ILE A 447 8.91 3.56 -12.22
N TRP A 448 8.39 4.40 -11.33
CA TRP A 448 8.20 4.05 -9.93
C TRP A 448 6.89 3.30 -9.72
N PHE A 449 6.99 2.03 -9.35
CA PHE A 449 5.86 1.22 -8.91
C PHE A 449 5.69 1.29 -7.40
N SER A 450 4.45 1.51 -6.97
CA SER A 450 4.03 1.63 -5.58
C SER A 450 2.79 0.77 -5.32
N ASP A 451 2.29 0.82 -4.08
CA ASP A 451 1.16 0.03 -3.61
C ASP A 451 -0.07 0.10 -4.52
N GLY A 452 -0.73 -1.04 -4.74
CA GLY A 452 -1.94 -1.13 -5.56
C GLY A 452 -3.14 -0.36 -4.99
N GLY A 453 -3.19 -0.21 -3.67
CA GLY A 453 -4.25 0.48 -2.94
C GLY A 453 -4.27 2.00 -3.10
N ILE A 454 -3.29 2.60 -3.79
CA ILE A 454 -3.28 4.05 -4.07
C ILE A 454 -4.41 4.44 -5.03
N GLY A 455 -4.75 3.57 -5.99
CA GLY A 455 -5.71 3.90 -7.05
C GLY A 455 -7.01 3.09 -7.03
N SER A 456 -7.00 1.87 -6.50
CA SER A 456 -8.22 1.09 -6.21
C SER A 456 -7.90 0.09 -5.12
N ASN A 457 -8.67 0.11 -4.04
CA ASN A 457 -8.47 -0.76 -2.88
C ASN A 457 -9.26 -2.07 -3.02
N ILE A 458 -10.32 -2.14 -3.83
CA ILE A 458 -11.14 -3.36 -4.03
C ILE A 458 -11.24 -3.74 -5.52
N PRO A 459 -10.50 -4.78 -5.96
CA PRO A 459 -10.48 -5.21 -7.36
C PRO A 459 -11.70 -6.07 -7.76
N LEU A 460 -12.88 -5.83 -7.19
CA LEU A 460 -14.07 -6.66 -7.47
C LEU A 460 -14.49 -6.57 -8.95
N HIS A 461 -14.29 -5.40 -9.56
CA HIS A 461 -14.55 -5.17 -10.98
C HIS A 461 -13.69 -6.01 -11.94
N MET A 462 -12.56 -6.58 -11.50
CA MET A 462 -11.70 -7.42 -12.35
C MET A 462 -12.30 -8.81 -12.59
N PHE A 463 -13.15 -9.28 -11.67
CA PHE A 463 -13.73 -10.62 -11.67
C PHE A 463 -15.24 -10.60 -11.93
N ASP A 464 -15.77 -9.46 -12.38
CA ASP A 464 -17.20 -9.32 -12.65
C ASP A 464 -17.52 -9.77 -14.07
N ALA A 465 -18.59 -10.56 -14.23
CA ALA A 465 -19.06 -11.07 -15.51
C ALA A 465 -20.50 -10.61 -15.75
N LEU A 466 -20.88 -10.32 -17.00
CA LEU A 466 -22.25 -9.87 -17.34
C LEU A 466 -23.30 -10.80 -16.75
N LEU A 467 -23.15 -12.09 -17.01
CA LEU A 467 -23.94 -13.17 -16.42
C LEU A 467 -22.97 -14.11 -15.65
N PRO A 468 -22.95 -14.05 -14.31
CA PRO A 468 -21.96 -14.75 -13.51
C PRO A 468 -22.29 -16.25 -13.39
N GLY A 469 -21.31 -17.11 -13.64
CA GLY A 469 -21.42 -18.57 -13.48
C GLY A 469 -21.15 -19.08 -12.07
N HIS A 470 -20.48 -18.28 -11.23
CA HIS A 470 -20.13 -18.61 -9.85
C HIS A 470 -20.19 -17.36 -8.95
N PRO A 471 -20.37 -17.52 -7.63
CA PRO A 471 -20.32 -16.40 -6.71
C PRO A 471 -18.93 -15.75 -6.68
N THR A 472 -18.88 -14.45 -6.40
CA THR A 472 -17.65 -13.68 -6.17
C THR A 472 -17.85 -12.83 -4.93
N PHE A 473 -16.90 -12.84 -4.01
CA PHE A 473 -17.02 -12.10 -2.76
C PHE A 473 -15.94 -11.03 -2.68
N ALA A 474 -16.30 -9.87 -2.10
CA ALA A 474 -15.31 -8.88 -1.71
C ALA A 474 -15.40 -8.62 -0.22
N ILE A 475 -14.24 -8.37 0.38
CA ILE A 475 -14.10 -8.21 1.82
C ILE A 475 -13.50 -6.83 2.05
N ASN A 476 -14.24 -5.98 2.74
CA ASN A 476 -13.84 -4.62 3.05
C ASN A 476 -13.62 -4.45 4.56
N LEU A 477 -12.49 -3.88 4.93
CA LEU A 477 -12.22 -3.44 6.30
C LEU A 477 -12.62 -1.96 6.43
N LYS A 478 -13.40 -1.64 7.47
CA LYS A 478 -13.90 -0.28 7.74
C LYS A 478 -13.78 0.09 9.21
N ALA A 479 -13.88 1.39 9.51
CA ALA A 479 -14.01 1.86 10.87
C ALA A 479 -15.33 1.38 11.51
N LYS A 480 -15.36 1.33 12.85
CA LYS A 480 -16.57 1.11 13.65
C LYS A 480 -17.67 2.10 13.24
N HIS A 481 -18.91 1.62 13.17
CA HIS A 481 -20.08 2.48 12.94
C HIS A 481 -20.32 3.37 14.17
N PRO A 482 -20.67 4.67 14.02
CA PRO A 482 -20.91 5.55 15.16
C PRO A 482 -22.01 5.02 16.10
N ASP A 483 -23.13 4.57 15.54
CA ASP A 483 -24.31 4.15 16.33
C ASP A 483 -24.42 2.64 16.60
N ILE A 484 -23.53 1.83 16.03
CA ILE A 484 -23.61 0.36 16.16
C ILE A 484 -22.32 -0.14 16.78
N GLU A 485 -22.42 -0.53 18.05
CA GLU A 485 -21.28 -1.00 18.81
C GLU A 485 -20.86 -2.42 18.47
N ILE A 486 -19.54 -2.67 18.53
CA ILE A 486 -18.98 -4.03 18.44
C ILE A 486 -19.26 -4.74 19.77
N LYS A 487 -20.28 -5.63 19.78
CA LYS A 487 -20.61 -6.43 20.96
C LYS A 487 -19.46 -7.38 21.31
N THR A 488 -19.30 -7.66 22.61
CA THR A 488 -18.35 -8.65 23.15
C THR A 488 -19.14 -9.66 24.00
N PRO A 489 -19.13 -10.97 23.68
CA PRO A 489 -18.40 -11.63 22.59
C PRO A 489 -18.90 -11.20 21.19
N GLU A 490 -18.02 -11.32 20.19
CA GLU A 490 -18.34 -10.92 18.81
C GLU A 490 -19.39 -11.87 18.19
N ILE A 491 -20.36 -11.30 17.46
CA ILE A 491 -21.47 -12.04 16.85
C ILE A 491 -21.47 -11.85 15.33
N GLN A 492 -21.76 -12.91 14.59
CA GLN A 492 -21.73 -12.92 13.12
C GLN A 492 -23.03 -12.39 12.50
N ASP A 493 -23.49 -11.23 12.96
CA ASP A 493 -24.74 -10.59 12.53
C ASP A 493 -24.52 -9.14 12.10
N ASN A 494 -25.56 -8.50 11.56
CA ASN A 494 -25.50 -7.08 11.19
C ASN A 494 -25.68 -6.12 12.39
N GLN A 495 -26.18 -6.61 13.53
CA GLN A 495 -26.61 -5.77 14.66
C GLN A 495 -25.49 -5.52 15.67
N SER A 496 -24.53 -6.44 15.77
CA SER A 496 -23.37 -6.33 16.65
C SER A 496 -22.25 -5.49 16.06
N GLY A 497 -22.44 -4.85 14.91
CA GLY A 497 -21.50 -3.91 14.30
C GLY A 497 -20.19 -4.52 13.76
N ARG A 498 -19.80 -5.74 14.16
CA ARG A 498 -18.54 -6.37 13.75
C ARG A 498 -18.55 -6.80 12.30
N ILE A 499 -19.58 -7.53 11.90
CA ILE A 499 -19.78 -8.00 10.52
C ILE A 499 -20.98 -7.25 9.94
N TYR A 500 -20.89 -6.84 8.68
CA TYR A 500 -22.02 -6.23 8.00
C TYR A 500 -22.08 -6.71 6.56
N LEU A 501 -23.19 -7.35 6.22
CA LEU A 501 -23.52 -7.77 4.86
C LEU A 501 -24.94 -7.26 4.54
N PRO A 502 -25.12 -6.39 3.52
CA PRO A 502 -26.44 -5.83 3.21
C PRO A 502 -27.52 -6.89 2.94
N GLU A 503 -28.67 -6.73 3.59
CA GLU A 503 -29.88 -7.55 3.39
C GLU A 503 -31.13 -6.68 3.27
N ASN A 504 -32.21 -7.20 2.67
CA ASN A 504 -33.55 -6.57 2.64
C ASN A 504 -33.58 -5.09 2.20
N GLY A 505 -32.78 -4.73 1.19
CA GLY A 505 -32.68 -3.33 0.72
C GLY A 505 -31.69 -2.47 1.51
N GLY A 506 -30.91 -3.03 2.43
CA GLY A 506 -29.80 -2.31 3.08
C GLY A 506 -28.70 -1.88 2.09
N GLY A 507 -27.82 -0.98 2.55
CA GLY A 507 -26.62 -0.57 1.80
C GLY A 507 -26.88 0.31 0.57
N HIS A 508 -28.03 0.99 0.48
CA HIS A 508 -28.23 2.04 -0.55
C HIS A 508 -27.41 3.29 -0.27
N LEU A 509 -27.13 3.57 1.00
CA LEU A 509 -26.25 4.62 1.45
C LEU A 509 -25.24 4.05 2.43
N ARG A 510 -24.08 4.68 2.49
CA ARG A 510 -23.05 4.39 3.48
C ARG A 510 -23.06 5.44 4.57
N PRO A 511 -22.66 5.10 5.80
CA PRO A 511 -22.31 6.13 6.77
C PRO A 511 -21.10 6.91 6.23
N TRP A 512 -21.24 8.23 6.13
CA TRP A 512 -20.11 9.14 5.94
C TRP A 512 -19.94 9.97 7.20
N THR A 513 -18.68 10.22 7.58
CA THR A 513 -18.37 11.14 8.65
C THR A 513 -17.95 12.46 8.05
N SER A 514 -18.56 13.56 8.50
CA SER A 514 -18.04 14.89 8.17
C SER A 514 -16.58 14.99 8.65
N PRO A 515 -15.68 15.64 7.89
CA PRO A 515 -14.39 16.05 8.42
C PRO A 515 -14.61 16.81 9.74
N LYS A 516 -13.77 16.54 10.74
CA LYS A 516 -13.82 17.25 12.03
C LYS A 516 -13.31 18.67 11.80
N ASP A 517 -14.22 19.63 11.72
CA ASP A 517 -13.93 21.05 11.45
C ASP A 517 -14.19 21.95 12.67
N GLU A 518 -14.03 21.40 13.89
CA GLU A 518 -14.26 22.14 15.14
C GLU A 518 -13.22 23.25 15.37
N LYS A 519 -12.06 23.18 14.71
CA LYS A 519 -10.95 24.14 14.86
C LYS A 519 -10.33 24.42 13.49
N PRO A 520 -9.92 25.67 13.19
CA PRO A 520 -9.52 26.06 11.83
C PRO A 520 -8.30 25.30 11.28
N LEU A 521 -7.24 25.12 12.09
CA LEU A 521 -6.03 24.40 11.64
C LEU A 521 -6.24 22.88 11.50
N PRO A 522 -6.77 22.16 12.53
CA PRO A 522 -7.14 20.75 12.37
C PRO A 522 -8.22 20.51 11.30
N GLY A 523 -9.15 21.45 11.14
CA GLY A 523 -10.22 21.41 10.15
C GLY A 523 -9.70 21.47 8.73
N LEU A 524 -8.80 22.41 8.42
CA LEU A 524 -8.12 22.47 7.11
C LEU A 524 -7.33 21.19 6.83
N ALA A 525 -6.59 20.67 7.82
CA ALA A 525 -5.86 19.42 7.67
C ALA A 525 -6.82 18.24 7.42
N GLY A 526 -7.92 18.16 8.16
CA GLY A 526 -8.97 17.16 7.98
C GLY A 526 -9.63 17.23 6.60
N PHE A 527 -9.88 18.45 6.10
CA PHE A 527 -10.41 18.67 4.76
C PHE A 527 -9.44 18.21 3.66
N LEU A 528 -8.15 18.57 3.75
CA LEU A 528 -7.12 18.11 2.81
C LEU A 528 -6.98 16.58 2.81
N VAL A 529 -7.03 15.94 3.98
CA VAL A 529 -7.04 14.48 4.10
C VAL A 529 -8.29 13.89 3.44
N SER A 530 -9.45 14.53 3.58
CA SER A 530 -10.68 14.08 2.89
C SER A 530 -10.60 14.21 1.37
N ILE A 531 -9.91 15.22 0.83
CA ILE A 531 -9.63 15.32 -0.62
C ILE A 531 -8.79 14.13 -1.07
N LEU A 532 -7.70 13.83 -0.36
CA LEU A 532 -6.83 12.69 -0.68
C LEU A 532 -7.59 11.36 -0.59
N ASN A 533 -8.40 11.17 0.46
CA ASN A 533 -9.24 9.99 0.63
C ASN A 533 -10.26 9.84 -0.50
N THR A 534 -10.80 10.96 -1.00
CA THR A 534 -11.73 10.97 -2.13
C THR A 534 -11.00 10.55 -3.40
N MET A 535 -9.83 11.13 -3.71
CA MET A 535 -9.01 10.75 -4.86
C MET A 535 -8.65 9.25 -4.87
N GLN A 536 -8.38 8.67 -3.69
CA GLN A 536 -8.01 7.27 -3.54
C GLN A 536 -9.21 6.30 -3.58
N ASN A 537 -10.32 6.63 -2.91
CA ASN A 537 -11.38 5.65 -2.61
C ASN A 537 -12.68 5.84 -3.39
N TRP A 538 -12.86 6.94 -4.14
CA TRP A 538 -14.14 7.25 -4.80
C TRP A 538 -14.65 6.11 -5.71
N ARG A 539 -13.76 5.45 -6.44
CA ARG A 539 -14.11 4.34 -7.36
C ARG A 539 -14.62 3.12 -6.60
N ASP A 540 -14.10 2.87 -5.40
CA ASP A 540 -14.57 1.79 -4.55
C ASP A 540 -15.89 2.18 -3.88
N GLU A 541 -16.04 3.45 -3.45
CA GLU A 541 -17.28 3.98 -2.86
C GLU A 541 -18.51 3.78 -3.77
N ILE A 542 -18.34 3.93 -5.09
CA ILE A 542 -19.41 3.65 -6.07
C ILE A 542 -19.83 2.17 -6.03
N GLN A 543 -18.89 1.23 -5.92
CA GLN A 543 -19.20 -0.20 -5.96
C GLN A 543 -20.01 -0.66 -4.74
N PHE A 544 -19.88 0.00 -3.60
CA PHE A 544 -20.56 -0.43 -2.37
C PHE A 544 -22.04 -0.10 -2.31
N THR A 545 -22.50 0.84 -3.13
CA THR A 545 -23.94 1.17 -3.24
C THR A 545 -24.54 0.57 -4.50
N TYR A 546 -23.71 0.22 -5.49
CA TYR A 546 -24.18 -0.33 -6.75
C TYR A 546 -24.90 -1.67 -6.56
N PRO A 547 -26.12 -1.84 -7.13
CA PRO A 547 -26.85 -3.10 -7.07
C PRO A 547 -25.99 -4.28 -7.55
N SER A 548 -26.19 -5.47 -6.98
CA SER A 548 -25.41 -6.68 -7.29
C SER A 548 -23.97 -6.71 -6.76
N PHE A 549 -23.29 -5.55 -6.69
CA PHE A 549 -21.99 -5.43 -6.02
C PHE A 549 -22.19 -5.40 -4.51
N LYS A 550 -23.00 -4.48 -3.99
CA LYS A 550 -23.23 -4.29 -2.55
C LYS A 550 -23.62 -5.57 -1.80
N ASP A 551 -24.40 -6.44 -2.44
CA ASP A 551 -24.92 -7.68 -1.85
C ASP A 551 -23.83 -8.74 -1.60
N ARG A 552 -22.64 -8.57 -2.22
CA ARG A 552 -21.51 -9.51 -2.16
C ARG A 552 -20.29 -8.96 -1.43
N ILE A 553 -20.40 -7.73 -0.91
CA ILE A 553 -19.29 -7.07 -0.20
C ILE A 553 -19.53 -7.18 1.30
N VAL A 554 -18.87 -8.15 1.94
CA VAL A 554 -18.87 -8.27 3.39
C VAL A 554 -17.95 -7.22 4.00
N GLN A 555 -18.43 -6.53 5.02
CA GLN A 555 -17.69 -5.46 5.68
C GLN A 555 -17.36 -5.90 7.10
N ILE A 556 -16.09 -5.79 7.48
CA ILE A 556 -15.58 -6.11 8.81
C ILE A 556 -15.19 -4.78 9.47
N SER A 557 -15.84 -4.47 10.58
CA SER A 557 -15.58 -3.24 11.34
C SER A 557 -14.42 -3.45 12.28
N LEU A 558 -13.46 -2.55 12.23
CA LEU A 558 -12.24 -2.53 13.02
C LEU A 558 -12.42 -1.66 14.27
N ARG A 559 -11.90 -2.12 15.42
CA ARG A 559 -11.75 -1.28 16.62
C ARG A 559 -10.66 -0.21 16.40
N GLU A 560 -10.62 0.81 17.25
CA GLU A 560 -9.63 1.90 17.15
C GLU A 560 -8.17 1.41 17.23
N ASN A 561 -7.92 0.33 17.97
CA ASN A 561 -6.61 -0.32 18.09
C ASN A 561 -6.34 -1.39 17.00
N GLU A 562 -7.32 -1.67 16.14
CA GLU A 562 -7.30 -2.74 15.13
C GLU A 562 -7.19 -2.16 13.71
N GLY A 563 -6.18 -1.34 13.40
CA GLY A 563 -6.13 -0.74 12.06
C GLY A 563 -4.89 0.09 11.76
N GLY A 564 -4.85 0.60 10.53
CA GLY A 564 -3.80 1.51 10.08
C GLY A 564 -2.42 0.85 9.99
N LEU A 565 -1.39 1.63 10.34
CA LEU A 565 0.02 1.20 10.38
C LEU A 565 0.39 0.48 11.69
N ASN A 566 -0.58 -0.05 12.44
CA ASN A 566 -0.31 -0.74 13.70
C ASN A 566 0.33 -2.12 13.46
N LEU A 567 1.66 -2.16 13.45
CA LEU A 567 2.48 -3.37 13.25
C LEU A 567 2.72 -4.15 14.57
N ASP A 568 2.43 -3.55 15.71
CA ASP A 568 2.74 -4.08 17.04
C ASP A 568 1.43 -4.31 17.83
N MET A 569 0.59 -5.19 17.25
CA MET A 569 -0.68 -5.61 17.85
C MET A 569 -0.47 -6.73 18.88
N PRO A 570 -1.14 -6.68 20.04
CA PRO A 570 -1.16 -7.78 21.00
C PRO A 570 -1.74 -9.08 20.41
N LYS A 571 -1.34 -10.22 20.97
CA LYS A 571 -1.77 -11.56 20.52
C LYS A 571 -3.29 -11.71 20.55
N GLU A 572 -3.95 -11.16 21.56
CA GLU A 572 -5.40 -11.21 21.74
C GLU A 572 -6.12 -10.42 20.63
N THR A 573 -5.56 -9.27 20.23
CA THR A 573 -6.08 -8.44 19.14
C THR A 573 -5.95 -9.16 17.79
N ILE A 574 -4.80 -9.81 17.55
CA ILE A 574 -4.57 -10.63 16.36
C ILE A 574 -5.57 -11.79 16.30
N ALA A 575 -5.79 -12.49 17.41
CA ALA A 575 -6.76 -13.59 17.49
C ALA A 575 -8.20 -13.12 17.23
N ALA A 576 -8.61 -11.99 17.81
CA ALA A 576 -9.94 -11.40 17.59
C ALA A 576 -10.15 -10.97 16.12
N LEU A 577 -9.12 -10.42 15.48
CA LEU A 577 -9.16 -10.09 14.05
C LEU A 577 -9.27 -11.33 13.16
N GLY A 578 -8.51 -12.38 13.48
CA GLY A 578 -8.62 -13.67 12.80
C GLY A 578 -10.02 -14.25 12.92
N ASN A 579 -10.62 -14.22 14.12
CA ASN A 579 -11.98 -14.72 14.35
C ASN A 579 -13.03 -13.93 13.56
N ALA A 580 -12.87 -12.61 13.42
CA ALA A 580 -13.74 -11.80 12.57
C ALA A 580 -13.70 -12.24 11.09
N GLY A 581 -12.54 -12.73 10.62
CA GLY A 581 -12.39 -13.37 9.33
C GLY A 581 -13.25 -14.62 9.18
N SER A 582 -13.21 -15.53 10.16
CA SER A 582 -14.08 -16.72 10.18
C SER A 582 -15.56 -16.35 10.19
N MET A 583 -15.96 -15.39 11.02
CA MET A 583 -17.34 -14.91 11.09
C MET A 583 -17.84 -14.32 9.76
N ALA A 584 -16.98 -13.58 9.05
CA ALA A 584 -17.30 -13.09 7.72
C ALA A 584 -17.49 -14.22 6.71
N ALA A 585 -16.65 -15.26 6.75
CA ALA A 585 -16.79 -16.44 5.90
C ALA A 585 -18.10 -17.19 6.18
N HIS A 586 -18.41 -17.47 7.44
CA HIS A 586 -19.66 -18.12 7.84
C HIS A 586 -20.88 -17.31 7.40
N ARG A 587 -20.82 -15.97 7.52
CA ARG A 587 -21.89 -15.09 7.03
C ARG A 587 -22.10 -15.20 5.52
N LEU A 588 -21.02 -15.30 4.74
CA LEU A 588 -21.09 -15.51 3.29
C LEU A 588 -21.63 -16.89 2.94
N ILE A 589 -21.12 -17.96 3.58
CA ILE A 589 -21.57 -19.34 3.39
C ILE A 589 -23.07 -19.45 3.69
N ASN A 590 -23.51 -18.93 4.84
CA ASN A 590 -24.92 -18.97 5.26
C ASN A 590 -25.85 -18.31 4.24
N ARG A 591 -25.37 -17.30 3.50
CA ARG A 591 -26.19 -16.55 2.54
C ARG A 591 -26.12 -17.09 1.12
N PHE A 592 -24.94 -17.53 0.67
CA PHE A 592 -24.67 -17.84 -0.73
C PHE A 592 -24.56 -19.33 -1.03
N HIS A 593 -24.24 -20.17 -0.05
CA HIS A 593 -24.12 -21.61 -0.26
C HIS A 593 -25.50 -22.29 -0.21
N PRO A 594 -25.78 -23.30 -1.05
CA PRO A 594 -27.04 -24.06 -1.00
C PRO A 594 -27.31 -24.70 0.38
N ASP A 595 -26.27 -25.24 1.02
CA ASP A 595 -26.37 -25.79 2.39
C ASP A 595 -26.24 -24.73 3.49
N GLY A 596 -26.15 -23.44 3.14
CA GLY A 596 -26.10 -22.35 4.10
C GLY A 596 -27.49 -22.09 4.72
N ALA A 597 -27.53 -21.40 5.86
CA ALA A 597 -28.78 -21.12 6.58
C ALA A 597 -29.89 -20.41 5.75
N GLN A 598 -29.54 -19.71 4.67
CA GLN A 598 -30.46 -19.04 3.74
C GLN A 598 -30.61 -19.80 2.41
N ASN A 599 -30.20 -21.06 2.31
CA ASN A 599 -30.40 -21.94 1.15
C ASN A 599 -29.99 -21.31 -0.19
N GLY A 600 -28.83 -20.64 -0.23
CA GLY A 600 -28.30 -19.99 -1.44
C GLY A 600 -29.08 -18.76 -1.95
N GLN A 601 -30.01 -18.19 -1.17
CA GLN A 601 -30.80 -17.01 -1.57
C GLN A 601 -29.95 -15.83 -2.04
N GLY A 602 -28.77 -15.61 -1.45
CA GLY A 602 -27.85 -14.55 -1.87
C GLY A 602 -27.36 -14.74 -3.30
N TRP A 603 -27.07 -15.98 -3.70
CA TRP A 603 -26.61 -16.31 -5.04
C TRP A 603 -27.74 -16.11 -6.07
N THR A 604 -28.93 -16.66 -5.77
CA THR A 604 -30.12 -16.50 -6.62
C THR A 604 -30.48 -15.03 -6.81
N LYS A 605 -30.43 -14.23 -5.73
CA LYS A 605 -30.65 -12.78 -5.80
C LYS A 605 -29.63 -12.12 -6.71
N HIS A 606 -28.35 -12.44 -6.54
CA HIS A 606 -27.29 -11.88 -7.37
C HIS A 606 -27.49 -12.17 -8.86
N GLN A 607 -27.80 -13.43 -9.22
CA GLN A 607 -28.11 -13.83 -10.60
C GLN A 607 -29.31 -13.06 -11.16
N LYS A 608 -30.42 -12.97 -10.40
CA LYS A 608 -31.61 -12.19 -10.81
C LYS A 608 -31.29 -10.72 -11.05
N THR A 609 -30.54 -10.10 -10.14
CA THR A 609 -30.15 -8.68 -10.26
C THR A 609 -29.24 -8.45 -11.47
N ARG A 610 -28.27 -9.35 -11.74
CA ARG A 610 -27.41 -9.26 -12.92
C ARG A 610 -28.20 -9.43 -14.22
N LEU A 611 -29.08 -10.43 -14.28
CA LEU A 611 -29.92 -10.66 -15.45
C LEU A 611 -30.84 -9.46 -15.74
N ALA A 612 -31.51 -8.93 -14.71
CA ALA A 612 -32.36 -7.75 -14.87
C ALA A 612 -31.57 -6.51 -15.31
N THR A 613 -30.36 -6.30 -14.77
CA THR A 613 -29.48 -5.21 -15.18
C THR A 613 -29.03 -5.39 -16.63
N PHE A 614 -28.60 -6.59 -17.02
CA PHE A 614 -28.19 -6.91 -18.38
C PHE A 614 -29.33 -6.66 -19.38
N LEU A 615 -30.50 -7.23 -19.15
CA LEU A 615 -31.67 -7.08 -20.04
C LEU A 615 -32.14 -5.62 -20.12
N GLY A 616 -32.23 -4.93 -18.97
CA GLY A 616 -32.63 -3.53 -18.92
C GLY A 616 -31.61 -2.54 -19.48
N THR A 617 -30.37 -2.99 -19.73
CA THR A 617 -29.34 -2.19 -20.39
C THR A 617 -29.25 -2.50 -21.89
N MET A 618 -29.29 -3.78 -22.26
CA MET A 618 -29.16 -4.23 -23.65
C MET A 618 -30.36 -3.88 -24.50
N GLN A 619 -31.60 -4.07 -24.01
CA GLN A 619 -32.80 -3.83 -24.82
C GLN A 619 -32.97 -2.35 -25.21
N PRO A 620 -32.86 -1.36 -24.30
CA PRO A 620 -32.92 0.04 -24.69
C PRO A 620 -31.73 0.44 -25.57
N GLY A 621 -30.54 -0.08 -25.28
CA GLY A 621 -29.32 0.21 -26.03
C GLY A 621 -29.40 -0.25 -27.50
N SER A 622 -29.84 -1.48 -27.75
CA SER A 622 -30.01 -2.00 -29.11
C SER A 622 -31.15 -1.30 -29.86
N ALA A 623 -32.28 -1.01 -29.20
CA ALA A 623 -33.40 -0.30 -29.81
C ALA A 623 -33.03 1.15 -30.20
N ALA A 624 -32.16 1.80 -29.43
CA ALA A 624 -31.63 3.13 -29.76
C ALA A 624 -30.68 3.10 -30.97
N LEU A 625 -29.84 2.06 -31.08
CA LEU A 625 -28.96 1.86 -32.22
C LEU A 625 -29.76 1.66 -33.51
N TYR A 626 -30.80 0.81 -33.49
CA TYR A 626 -31.68 0.58 -34.63
C TYR A 626 -32.26 1.88 -35.23
N LYS A 627 -32.67 2.84 -34.39
CA LYS A 627 -33.26 4.10 -34.85
C LYS A 627 -32.27 5.09 -35.48
N THR A 628 -30.98 4.95 -35.18
CA THR A 628 -29.96 5.97 -35.49
C THR A 628 -28.95 5.51 -36.54
N THR A 629 -29.02 4.24 -36.96
CA THR A 629 -27.93 3.56 -37.67
C THR A 629 -28.44 2.67 -38.80
N PRO A 630 -28.16 2.99 -40.09
CA PRO A 630 -28.28 2.01 -41.15
C PRO A 630 -27.10 1.04 -41.08
N VAL A 631 -27.37 -0.26 -40.92
CA VAL A 631 -26.38 -1.35 -40.91
C VAL A 631 -25.41 -1.29 -42.09
N GLU A 632 -25.90 -0.85 -43.24
CA GLU A 632 -25.12 -0.67 -44.46
C GLU A 632 -23.91 0.25 -44.25
N ARG A 633 -24.08 1.36 -43.51
CA ARG A 633 -23.01 2.33 -43.26
C ARG A 633 -21.87 1.71 -42.46
N TRP A 634 -22.17 0.95 -41.41
CA TRP A 634 -21.14 0.30 -40.59
C TRP A 634 -20.53 -0.89 -41.29
N THR A 635 -21.28 -1.59 -42.12
CA THR A 635 -20.77 -2.68 -42.96
C THR A 635 -19.75 -2.15 -43.98
N GLN A 636 -20.01 -0.97 -44.57
CA GLN A 636 -19.05 -0.27 -45.43
C GLN A 636 -17.84 0.26 -44.68
N LEU A 637 -17.99 0.67 -43.42
CA LEU A 637 -16.84 1.07 -42.59
C LEU A 637 -16.01 -0.13 -42.14
N ALA A 638 -16.65 -1.27 -41.86
CA ALA A 638 -15.97 -2.51 -41.49
C ALA A 638 -15.04 -3.00 -42.60
N SER A 639 -15.35 -2.73 -43.88
CA SER A 639 -14.45 -3.09 -45.00
C SER A 639 -13.20 -2.23 -45.10
N ARG A 640 -13.12 -1.16 -44.32
CA ARG A 640 -11.93 -0.30 -44.20
C ARG A 640 -11.07 -0.65 -42.98
N ILE A 641 -11.51 -1.61 -42.16
CA ILE A 641 -10.74 -2.14 -41.04
C ILE A 641 -9.93 -3.34 -41.54
N ASP A 642 -8.72 -3.50 -41.04
CA ASP A 642 -7.81 -4.60 -41.39
C ASP A 642 -8.28 -5.92 -40.74
N TYR A 643 -9.35 -6.48 -41.28
CA TYR A 643 -9.89 -7.77 -40.90
C TYR A 643 -9.50 -8.86 -41.89
N THR A 644 -9.16 -10.03 -41.37
CA THR A 644 -9.11 -11.24 -42.20
C THR A 644 -10.50 -11.54 -42.78
N GLN A 645 -10.57 -12.34 -43.83
CA GLN A 645 -11.85 -12.68 -44.47
C GLN A 645 -12.86 -13.30 -43.48
N ALA A 646 -12.41 -14.15 -42.56
CA ALA A 646 -13.25 -14.75 -41.53
C ALA A 646 -13.73 -13.71 -40.50
N GLN A 647 -12.86 -12.79 -40.06
CA GLN A 647 -13.24 -11.71 -39.14
C GLN A 647 -14.24 -10.74 -39.77
N MET A 648 -14.07 -10.46 -41.07
CA MET A 648 -14.98 -9.59 -41.81
C MET A 648 -16.36 -10.23 -42.00
N ALA A 649 -16.43 -11.54 -42.28
CA ALA A 649 -17.70 -12.27 -42.30
C ALA A 649 -18.40 -12.20 -40.93
N LEU A 650 -17.65 -12.48 -39.86
CA LEU A 650 -18.16 -12.39 -38.49
C LEU A 650 -18.68 -10.98 -38.16
N ALA A 651 -17.95 -9.93 -38.53
CA ALA A 651 -18.37 -8.55 -38.29
C ALA A 651 -19.70 -8.21 -38.97
N LYS A 652 -19.92 -8.69 -40.20
CA LYS A 652 -21.18 -8.52 -40.92
C LYS A 652 -22.34 -9.25 -40.24
N ASP A 653 -22.10 -10.49 -39.81
CA ASP A 653 -23.11 -11.28 -39.09
C ASP A 653 -23.50 -10.58 -37.79
N PHE A 654 -22.53 -10.10 -37.01
CA PHE A 654 -22.78 -9.35 -35.77
C PHE A 654 -23.59 -8.07 -35.99
N LEU A 655 -23.25 -7.27 -37.00
CA LEU A 655 -24.00 -6.04 -37.32
C LEU A 655 -25.45 -6.34 -37.74
N THR A 656 -25.65 -7.42 -38.49
CA THR A 656 -26.97 -7.87 -38.94
C THR A 656 -27.82 -8.37 -37.78
N GLU A 657 -27.26 -9.19 -36.90
CA GLU A 657 -27.96 -9.69 -35.72
C GLU A 657 -28.25 -8.57 -34.70
N LEU A 658 -27.36 -7.58 -34.57
CA LEU A 658 -27.60 -6.42 -33.73
C LEU A 658 -28.81 -5.60 -34.19
N ASP A 659 -29.00 -5.47 -35.51
CA ASP A 659 -30.14 -4.79 -36.12
C ASP A 659 -31.45 -5.54 -35.89
N LYS A 660 -31.44 -6.87 -36.08
CA LYS A 660 -32.57 -7.74 -35.71
C LYS A 660 -32.94 -7.59 -34.24
N LEU A 661 -31.94 -7.57 -33.35
CA LEU A 661 -32.16 -7.43 -31.92
C LEU A 661 -32.69 -6.03 -31.55
N GLY A 662 -32.23 -4.99 -32.25
CA GLY A 662 -32.73 -3.63 -32.09
C GLY A 662 -34.17 -3.45 -32.59
N SER A 663 -34.53 -4.02 -33.74
CA SER A 663 -35.89 -4.01 -34.27
C SER A 663 -36.88 -4.74 -33.35
N LEU A 664 -36.49 -5.90 -32.78
CA LEU A 664 -37.26 -6.62 -31.77
C LEU A 664 -37.55 -5.74 -30.54
N GLY A 665 -36.52 -5.03 -30.05
CA GLY A 665 -36.63 -4.12 -28.92
C GLY A 665 -37.46 -2.87 -29.21
N ALA A 666 -37.46 -2.37 -30.44
CA ALA A 666 -38.18 -1.17 -30.86
C ALA A 666 -39.65 -1.43 -31.20
N ALA A 667 -39.98 -2.63 -31.68
CA ALA A 667 -41.34 -3.02 -32.07
C ALA A 667 -42.30 -3.13 -30.87
N GLN A 668 -41.78 -3.34 -29.66
CA GLN A 668 -42.59 -3.51 -28.46
C GLN A 668 -42.72 -2.20 -27.69
N LYS A 669 -43.94 -1.83 -27.27
CA LYS A 669 -44.19 -0.73 -26.31
C LYS A 669 -43.80 -1.10 -24.86
N LEU A 670 -42.96 -2.11 -24.68
CA LEU A 670 -42.56 -2.67 -23.40
C LEU A 670 -41.08 -2.37 -23.18
N SER A 671 -40.71 -2.01 -21.94
CA SER A 671 -39.32 -1.76 -21.56
C SER A 671 -38.89 -2.75 -20.48
N LEU A 672 -37.75 -3.40 -20.70
CA LEU A 672 -37.13 -4.27 -19.69
C LEU A 672 -36.37 -3.47 -18.63
N GLU A 673 -36.21 -2.16 -18.83
CA GLU A 673 -35.53 -1.26 -17.88
C GLU A 673 -36.30 -1.13 -16.56
N CYS A 674 -37.62 -1.32 -16.57
CA CYS A 674 -38.48 -1.17 -15.38
C CYS A 674 -38.10 -2.15 -14.26
N ALA A 675 -37.61 -3.35 -14.61
CA ALA A 675 -37.17 -4.35 -13.64
C ALA A 675 -35.69 -4.21 -13.26
N ALA A 676 -34.92 -3.37 -13.97
CA ALA A 676 -33.51 -3.18 -13.69
C ALA A 676 -33.32 -2.32 -12.43
N PRO A 677 -32.43 -2.72 -11.51
CA PRO A 677 -32.17 -1.95 -10.31
C PRO A 677 -31.53 -0.61 -10.68
N LYS A 678 -31.90 0.46 -9.97
CA LYS A 678 -31.36 1.79 -10.20
C LYS A 678 -30.09 2.04 -9.35
N PRO A 679 -29.11 2.82 -9.83
CA PRO A 679 -29.04 3.44 -11.16
C PRO A 679 -28.75 2.43 -12.28
N VAL A 680 -29.38 2.60 -13.45
CA VAL A 680 -29.21 1.68 -14.59
C VAL A 680 -27.79 1.78 -15.14
N ALA A 681 -27.21 0.65 -15.56
CA ALA A 681 -25.93 0.64 -16.25
C ALA A 681 -26.02 1.31 -17.63
N GLN A 682 -24.89 1.80 -18.14
CA GLN A 682 -24.78 2.29 -19.51
C GLN A 682 -23.68 1.52 -20.22
N ILE A 683 -23.93 1.13 -21.48
CA ILE A 683 -22.91 0.55 -22.35
C ILE A 683 -22.09 1.71 -22.92
N ARG A 684 -20.80 1.75 -22.61
CA ARG A 684 -19.85 2.71 -23.15
C ARG A 684 -18.57 1.99 -23.52
N ILE A 685 -17.93 2.44 -24.60
CA ILE A 685 -16.57 2.01 -24.92
C ILE A 685 -15.65 2.66 -23.88
N SER A 686 -15.01 1.83 -23.05
CA SER A 686 -14.02 2.28 -22.06
C SER A 686 -12.75 1.46 -22.25
N PRO A 687 -11.55 2.06 -22.14
CA PRO A 687 -10.33 1.29 -22.09
C PRO A 687 -10.38 0.34 -20.90
N LYS A 688 -9.94 -0.90 -21.10
CA LYS A 688 -9.75 -1.84 -20.00
C LYS A 688 -8.47 -1.40 -19.29
N ILE A 689 -8.57 -0.93 -18.04
CA ILE A 689 -7.43 -0.57 -17.16
C ILE A 689 -6.88 -1.82 -16.48
#